data_AF-A0A2J0YT15-F1
#
_entry.id   AF-A0A2J0YT15-F1
#
_cell.length_a   1.000
_cell.length_b   1.000
_cell.length_c   1.000
_cell.angle_alpha   90.00
_cell.angle_beta   90.00
_cell.angle_gamma   90.00
#
_symmetry.space_group_name_H-M   'P 1'
#
loop_
_entity.id
_entity.type
_entity.pdbx_description
1 polymer ?
#
loop_
_entity_poly.entity_id
_entity_poly.type
_entity_poly.pdbx_seq_one_letter_code
_entity_poly.pdbx_strand_id
1 'polypeptide(L)'
;MPISDPFAADILKRLADDMTGPMAAGARVESVPLGAGLTVELTAALREAAMFLALSADLDVRPLTVAVRLVRPTPARGLAPISFAGWSEAGSVVPLYLPVADPETEMVAPFRLKLTFLRAGAELSEAEAAALVEGRLVSGRLGRLMALLDAETVAIRRHARAVAAARSIETADEASLDRHGGDLGVPRQTARLTLAADGTVGTISGRELDADYRRRLAMYRAFAFPRPSQYTTRLDADGPLAQMGFAGRLEVREDVNPFSLAVALVSVGRTGAEADARANNFRNFLRRWVLVDPNNAPPAARPMSAADRDASGKLRERLRDFVELTATDAAMAPDLALGLDRAVALFKAVGVEQKLKLVRALDPGAGTRYGLGLGLGIAPLTAATLDTLFTTAGGPVPAGASPDVLATFSALKRPTNVKDDPLGSWVWRACGFRTVYLAEAGELFLSHLATGALTLAGDTSLVLPAAGQDAAGNFLASFVPEAGTATSKVIAAATAAAAAALPGTLPSANDAAVLAAAMPAGRARGVRLRAAGLPAIEDWQPVREALSVLDAQSYVVLELPTATTTGLANGAAAAWMELSNLAQALRQVGAAAALPLFTAGAAAMVVATTALPIAGANLAGRASSGFRWFAIPIDKPTSRAQDEGNAPLASLDRRTGATTTLRVRAPGLYALVALGYQHLGGTDPYEVRIEAGTEDLLTYMQYEFLMNLLALRYPAGVEINTWPIRRFHVASDDGTRTALDPFAARTWRPFRRQRRAGTP
;
A
#
# COMPACT_ATOMS: atom_id res chain seq x y z
N MET A 1 -4.18 10.56 37.86
CA MET A 1 -5.56 10.23 37.44
C MET A 1 -5.46 9.27 36.28
N PRO A 2 -6.08 8.09 36.31
CA PRO A 2 -6.15 7.24 35.14
C PRO A 2 -6.97 7.99 34.08
N ILE A 3 -6.41 8.16 32.89
CA ILE A 3 -7.11 8.74 31.74
C ILE A 3 -8.11 7.68 31.29
N SER A 4 -9.41 7.95 31.46
CA SER A 4 -10.49 7.09 30.98
C SER A 4 -10.43 6.98 29.46
N ASP A 5 -10.59 5.77 28.93
CA ASP A 5 -10.61 5.50 27.49
C ASP A 5 -11.68 6.37 26.79
N PRO A 6 -11.30 7.27 25.86
CA PRO A 6 -12.24 8.15 25.18
C PRO A 6 -13.24 7.39 24.28
N PHE A 7 -13.02 6.11 24.02
CA PHE A 7 -13.84 5.27 23.17
C PHE A 7 -14.77 4.30 23.93
N ALA A 8 -14.63 4.19 25.26
CA ALA A 8 -15.50 3.35 26.07
C ALA A 8 -16.99 3.70 25.85
N ALA A 9 -17.83 2.67 25.81
CA ALA A 9 -19.26 2.82 25.52
C ALA A 9 -20.12 3.19 26.73
N ASP A 10 -19.55 3.07 27.92
CA ASP A 10 -20.12 3.58 29.16
C ASP A 10 -19.91 5.11 29.29
N ILE A 11 -20.66 5.86 28.48
CA ILE A 11 -20.56 7.32 28.41
C ILE A 11 -21.17 7.96 29.66
N LEU A 12 -22.26 7.42 30.22
CA LEU A 12 -22.89 7.98 31.41
C LEU A 12 -21.95 7.99 32.63
N LYS A 13 -21.25 6.88 32.89
CA LYS A 13 -20.29 6.81 34.00
C LYS A 13 -19.09 7.71 33.74
N ARG A 14 -18.57 7.70 32.52
CA ARG A 14 -17.48 8.59 32.13
C ARG A 14 -17.83 10.06 32.30
N LEU A 15 -18.99 10.49 31.78
CA LEU A 15 -19.41 11.88 31.90
C LEU A 15 -19.53 12.27 33.38
N ALA A 16 -19.95 11.35 34.26
CA ALA A 16 -19.97 11.59 35.70
C ALA A 16 -18.56 11.68 36.30
N ASP A 17 -17.63 10.81 35.89
CA ASP A 17 -16.23 10.80 36.35
C ASP A 17 -15.43 12.03 35.86
N ASP A 18 -15.75 12.54 34.67
CA ASP A 18 -15.13 13.71 34.05
C ASP A 18 -15.63 15.05 34.65
N MET A 19 -16.72 15.04 35.42
CA MET A 19 -17.22 16.25 36.08
C MET A 19 -16.34 16.66 37.26
N THR A 20 -16.05 17.96 37.33
CA THR A 20 -15.25 18.55 38.41
C THR A 20 -15.97 19.74 39.05
N GLY A 21 -15.59 20.06 40.29
CA GLY A 21 -16.10 21.21 41.02
C GLY A 21 -17.62 21.15 41.31
N PRO A 22 -18.38 22.24 41.15
CA PRO A 22 -19.79 22.29 41.54
C PRO A 22 -20.70 21.38 40.69
N MET A 23 -20.26 20.99 39.48
CA MET A 23 -21.02 20.05 38.62
C MET A 23 -20.96 18.61 39.15
N ALA A 24 -19.87 18.21 39.80
CA ALA A 24 -19.75 16.88 40.41
C ALA A 24 -20.72 16.65 41.57
N ALA A 25 -21.22 17.72 42.21
CA ALA A 25 -22.28 17.63 43.22
C ALA A 25 -23.69 17.52 42.61
N GLY A 26 -23.86 17.86 41.33
CA GLY A 26 -25.13 17.91 40.63
C GLY A 26 -25.56 16.60 39.96
N ALA A 27 -24.64 15.65 39.77
CA ALA A 27 -24.97 14.29 39.37
C ALA A 27 -24.09 13.26 40.07
N ARG A 28 -24.69 12.14 40.49
CA ARG A 28 -23.94 10.94 40.90
C ARG A 28 -24.47 9.73 40.15
N VAL A 29 -23.56 8.89 39.70
CA VAL A 29 -23.85 7.63 39.00
C VAL A 29 -23.20 6.51 39.79
N GLU A 30 -24.00 5.56 40.27
CA GLU A 30 -23.54 4.43 41.09
C GLU A 30 -24.02 3.10 40.48
N SER A 31 -23.13 2.12 40.36
CA SER A 31 -23.49 0.76 39.96
C SER A 31 -24.20 0.05 41.11
N VAL A 32 -25.36 -0.53 40.82
CA VAL A 32 -26.16 -1.33 41.76
C VAL A 32 -26.20 -2.77 41.23
N PRO A 33 -25.51 -3.72 41.89
CA PRO A 33 -25.53 -5.11 41.45
C PRO A 33 -26.94 -5.69 41.57
N LEU A 34 -27.26 -6.65 40.69
CA LEU A 34 -28.48 -7.44 40.81
C LEU A 34 -28.41 -8.30 42.07
N GLY A 35 -29.33 -8.05 42.99
CA GLY A 35 -29.50 -8.86 44.19
C GLY A 35 -30.25 -10.17 43.89
N ALA A 36 -30.25 -11.06 44.88
CA ALA A 36 -30.89 -12.37 44.80
C ALA A 36 -32.35 -12.28 44.28
N GLY A 37 -32.71 -13.18 43.38
CA GLY A 37 -34.02 -13.20 42.73
C GLY A 37 -34.24 -12.08 41.71
N LEU A 38 -33.14 -11.59 41.11
CA LEU A 38 -33.12 -10.55 40.07
C LEU A 38 -33.79 -9.25 40.52
N THR A 39 -33.34 -8.75 41.67
CA THR A 39 -33.88 -7.51 42.26
C THR A 39 -32.88 -6.37 42.24
N VAL A 40 -33.39 -5.15 42.08
CA VAL A 40 -32.61 -3.91 42.20
C VAL A 40 -33.32 -3.01 43.20
N GLU A 41 -32.58 -2.42 44.13
CA GLU A 41 -33.15 -1.70 45.26
C GLU A 41 -32.44 -0.37 45.51
N LEU A 42 -33.25 0.65 45.81
CA LEU A 42 -32.81 1.87 46.46
C LEU A 42 -33.19 1.78 47.94
N THR A 43 -32.20 1.74 48.83
CA THR A 43 -32.39 1.53 50.27
C THR A 43 -32.60 2.82 51.07
N ALA A 44 -32.09 3.95 50.58
CA ALA A 44 -32.15 5.26 51.23
C ALA A 44 -32.82 6.30 50.34
N ALA A 45 -33.40 7.34 50.95
CA ALA A 45 -33.96 8.44 50.19
C ALA A 45 -32.84 9.23 49.51
N LEU A 46 -32.96 9.50 48.22
CA LEU A 46 -31.97 10.24 47.43
C LEU A 46 -32.63 11.32 46.58
N ARG A 47 -31.93 12.45 46.43
CA ARG A 47 -32.43 13.60 45.66
C ARG A 47 -32.55 13.23 44.19
N GLU A 48 -33.77 13.33 43.68
CA GLU A 48 -34.11 13.13 42.26
C GLU A 48 -33.49 11.85 41.66
N ALA A 49 -33.50 10.75 42.41
CA ALA A 49 -32.95 9.48 41.94
C ALA A 49 -33.76 8.89 40.76
N ALA A 50 -33.08 8.19 39.87
CA ALA A 50 -33.63 7.42 38.77
C ALA A 50 -32.84 6.11 38.62
N MET A 51 -33.55 5.02 38.33
CA MET A 51 -32.93 3.72 38.11
C MET A 51 -32.88 3.41 36.62
N PHE A 52 -31.71 2.98 36.18
CA PHE A 52 -31.41 2.51 34.84
C PHE A 52 -30.92 1.08 34.91
N LEU A 53 -30.94 0.41 33.78
CA LEU A 53 -30.30 -0.87 33.58
C LEU A 53 -29.21 -0.68 32.52
N ALA A 54 -28.00 -1.14 32.79
CA ALA A 54 -26.87 -1.08 31.88
C ALA A 54 -26.47 -2.48 31.41
N LEU A 55 -25.99 -2.59 30.17
CA LEU A 55 -25.39 -3.83 29.68
C LEU A 55 -23.97 -3.98 30.21
N SER A 56 -23.62 -5.16 30.70
CA SER A 56 -22.25 -5.53 31.08
C SER A 56 -21.49 -6.21 29.93
N ALA A 57 -22.22 -6.65 28.89
CA ALA A 57 -21.66 -7.30 27.70
C ALA A 57 -22.42 -6.90 26.43
N ASP A 58 -21.75 -7.00 25.28
CA ASP A 58 -22.33 -6.73 23.97
C ASP A 58 -23.46 -7.72 23.63
N LEU A 59 -24.53 -7.21 23.02
CA LEU A 59 -25.57 -8.03 22.42
C LEU A 59 -25.27 -8.34 20.96
N ASP A 60 -25.62 -9.55 20.55
CA ASP A 60 -25.67 -9.96 19.14
C ASP A 60 -26.93 -9.40 18.46
N VAL A 61 -27.38 -10.02 17.37
CA VAL A 61 -28.62 -9.64 16.68
C VAL A 61 -29.88 -9.78 17.56
N ARG A 62 -29.83 -10.55 18.65
CA ARG A 62 -31.02 -10.88 19.46
C ARG A 62 -31.25 -9.80 20.52
N PRO A 63 -32.46 -9.19 20.56
CA PRO A 63 -32.79 -8.23 21.61
C PRO A 63 -32.94 -8.91 22.98
N LEU A 64 -32.73 -8.13 24.03
CA LEU A 64 -32.98 -8.50 25.42
C LEU A 64 -34.18 -7.70 25.93
N THR A 65 -35.26 -8.38 26.27
CA THR A 65 -36.47 -7.76 26.85
C THR A 65 -36.49 -8.00 28.35
N VAL A 66 -36.83 -6.98 29.12
CA VAL A 66 -36.88 -7.03 30.58
C VAL A 66 -38.27 -6.64 31.03
N ALA A 67 -38.98 -7.59 31.65
CA ALA A 67 -40.24 -7.32 32.33
C ALA A 67 -39.93 -6.82 33.75
N VAL A 68 -40.62 -5.75 34.16
CA VAL A 68 -40.28 -4.99 35.37
C VAL A 68 -41.49 -4.94 36.29
N ARG A 69 -41.29 -5.27 37.57
CA ARG A 69 -42.31 -5.19 38.60
C ARG A 69 -41.82 -4.40 39.80
N LEU A 70 -42.53 -3.34 40.16
CA LEU A 70 -42.32 -2.59 41.40
C LEU A 70 -42.90 -3.39 42.56
N VAL A 71 -42.05 -3.77 43.51
CA VAL A 71 -42.39 -4.62 44.67
C VAL A 71 -42.53 -3.79 45.94
N ARG A 72 -41.77 -2.69 46.08
CA ARG A 72 -41.94 -1.69 47.12
C ARG A 72 -41.89 -0.28 46.53
N PRO A 73 -42.79 0.64 46.92
CA PRO A 73 -43.83 0.51 47.95
C PRO A 73 -44.98 -0.44 47.56
N THR A 74 -45.71 -0.96 48.55
CA THR A 74 -46.89 -1.82 48.32
C THR A 74 -48.15 -0.99 48.03
N PRO A 75 -49.08 -1.46 47.19
CA PRO A 75 -49.12 -2.78 46.54
C PRO A 75 -48.17 -2.89 45.33
N ALA A 76 -47.70 -4.11 45.07
CA ALA A 76 -46.81 -4.36 43.94
C ALA A 76 -47.49 -4.10 42.59
N ARG A 77 -46.82 -3.43 41.66
CA ARG A 77 -47.35 -3.00 40.37
C ARG A 77 -46.41 -3.37 39.21
N GLY A 78 -46.97 -3.86 38.11
CA GLY A 78 -46.21 -4.05 36.87
C GLY A 78 -45.88 -2.72 36.19
N LEU A 79 -44.65 -2.58 35.70
CA LEU A 79 -44.20 -1.47 34.87
C LEU A 79 -44.12 -1.92 33.41
N ALA A 80 -43.99 -0.96 32.50
CA ALA A 80 -43.80 -1.26 31.09
C ALA A 80 -42.50 -2.07 30.90
N PRO A 81 -42.52 -3.14 30.08
CA PRO A 81 -41.30 -3.85 29.75
C PRO A 81 -40.37 -2.93 28.96
N ILE A 82 -39.07 -3.07 29.20
CA ILE A 82 -38.03 -2.35 28.48
C ILE A 82 -37.24 -3.33 27.64
N SER A 83 -36.56 -2.86 26.60
CA SER A 83 -35.73 -3.73 25.78
C SER A 83 -34.44 -3.06 25.34
N PHE A 84 -33.37 -3.84 25.35
CA PHE A 84 -32.17 -3.56 24.57
C PHE A 84 -32.36 -4.15 23.18
N ALA A 85 -32.16 -3.33 22.16
CA ALA A 85 -32.17 -3.80 20.78
C ALA A 85 -30.93 -4.67 20.48
N GLY A 86 -31.00 -5.47 19.42
CA GLY A 86 -29.81 -6.15 18.89
C GLY A 86 -28.69 -5.16 18.58
N TRP A 87 -27.44 -5.63 18.68
CA TRP A 87 -26.21 -4.85 18.47
C TRP A 87 -25.96 -3.74 19.51
N SER A 88 -26.67 -3.74 20.64
CA SER A 88 -26.39 -2.85 21.76
C SER A 88 -25.04 -3.23 22.41
N GLU A 89 -24.24 -2.21 22.75
CA GLU A 89 -22.89 -2.36 23.29
C GLU A 89 -22.90 -2.43 24.83
N ALA A 90 -21.91 -3.08 25.43
CA ALA A 90 -21.64 -3.00 26.87
C ALA A 90 -21.53 -1.53 27.30
N GLY A 91 -22.15 -1.16 28.41
CA GLY A 91 -22.28 0.22 28.88
C GLY A 91 -23.53 0.95 28.39
N SER A 92 -24.26 0.42 27.39
CA SER A 92 -25.55 0.98 26.97
C SER A 92 -26.56 0.95 28.12
N VAL A 93 -27.26 2.05 28.35
CA VAL A 93 -28.27 2.16 29.42
C VAL A 93 -29.69 2.31 28.87
N VAL A 94 -30.66 1.75 29.58
CA VAL A 94 -32.10 1.99 29.35
C VAL A 94 -32.79 2.40 30.66
N PRO A 95 -33.76 3.33 30.61
CA PRO A 95 -34.48 3.77 31.80
C PRO A 95 -35.34 2.63 32.35
N LEU A 96 -35.06 2.22 33.59
CA LEU A 96 -35.74 1.11 34.24
C LEU A 96 -36.94 1.60 35.06
N TYR A 97 -36.74 2.65 35.86
CA TYR A 97 -37.80 3.25 36.67
C TYR A 97 -37.46 4.70 37.03
N LEU A 98 -38.41 5.60 36.77
CA LEU A 98 -38.35 6.99 37.19
C LEU A 98 -39.38 7.23 38.32
N PRO A 99 -38.96 7.19 39.59
CA PRO A 99 -39.85 7.48 40.70
C PRO A 99 -40.21 8.96 40.78
N VAL A 100 -41.41 9.23 41.29
CA VAL A 100 -41.86 10.60 41.58
C VAL A 100 -41.08 11.11 42.79
N ALA A 101 -40.39 12.25 42.62
CA ALA A 101 -39.74 12.94 43.72
C ALA A 101 -40.76 13.78 44.49
N ASP A 102 -40.60 13.85 45.80
CA ASP A 102 -41.38 14.75 46.64
C ASP A 102 -41.13 16.21 46.21
N PRO A 103 -42.17 17.03 45.96
CA PRO A 103 -42.00 18.35 45.38
C PRO A 103 -41.38 19.38 46.33
N GLU A 104 -41.41 19.15 47.65
CA GLU A 104 -40.84 20.07 48.66
C GLU A 104 -39.39 19.72 48.98
N THR A 105 -39.08 18.42 49.09
CA THR A 105 -37.76 17.93 49.49
C THR A 105 -36.90 17.51 48.30
N GLU A 106 -37.49 17.35 47.11
CA GLU A 106 -36.88 16.76 45.91
C GLU A 106 -36.32 15.34 46.13
N MET A 107 -36.73 14.68 47.21
CA MET A 107 -36.25 13.35 47.58
C MET A 107 -37.15 12.26 47.00
N VAL A 108 -36.52 11.18 46.57
CA VAL A 108 -37.17 9.95 46.13
C VAL A 108 -37.18 8.96 47.29
N ALA A 109 -38.34 8.40 47.61
CA ALA A 109 -38.46 7.37 48.64
C ALA A 109 -37.80 6.03 48.21
N PRO A 110 -37.33 5.21 49.16
CA PRO A 110 -36.81 3.86 48.87
C PRO A 110 -37.78 2.99 48.08
N PHE A 111 -37.27 2.22 47.12
CA PHE A 111 -38.07 1.32 46.28
C PHE A 111 -37.31 0.03 45.93
N ARG A 112 -38.05 -1.02 45.59
CA ARG A 112 -37.48 -2.31 45.13
C ARG A 112 -38.18 -2.77 43.86
N LEU A 113 -37.39 -3.13 42.85
CA LEU A 113 -37.84 -3.69 41.57
C LEU A 113 -37.46 -5.17 41.48
N LYS A 114 -38.34 -5.99 40.90
CA LYS A 114 -38.06 -7.36 40.46
C LYS A 114 -38.07 -7.41 38.93
N LEU A 115 -37.07 -8.07 38.36
CA LEU A 115 -36.81 -8.14 36.94
C LEU A 115 -36.94 -9.57 36.42
N THR A 116 -37.46 -9.72 35.21
CA THR A 116 -37.48 -10.98 34.46
C THR A 116 -36.92 -10.72 33.07
N PHE A 117 -35.90 -11.49 32.67
CA PHE A 117 -35.17 -11.28 31.43
C PHE A 117 -35.57 -12.31 30.38
N LEU A 118 -35.89 -11.84 29.17
CA LEU A 118 -36.29 -12.65 28.04
C LEU A 118 -35.34 -12.39 26.86
N ARG A 119 -34.72 -13.44 26.33
CA ARG A 119 -33.89 -13.38 25.10
C ARG A 119 -34.42 -14.36 24.08
N ALA A 120 -34.79 -13.87 22.91
CA ALA A 120 -35.43 -14.67 21.85
C ALA A 120 -36.66 -15.49 22.33
N GLY A 121 -37.42 -14.95 23.29
CA GLY A 121 -38.62 -15.59 23.84
C GLY A 121 -38.36 -16.60 24.97
N ALA A 122 -37.10 -16.86 25.35
CA ALA A 122 -36.75 -17.71 26.48
C ALA A 122 -36.31 -16.89 27.71
N GLU A 123 -36.70 -17.32 28.90
CA GLU A 123 -36.30 -16.70 30.17
C GLU A 123 -34.85 -17.06 30.50
N LEU A 124 -34.06 -16.06 30.90
CA LEU A 124 -32.66 -16.25 31.31
C LEU A 124 -32.56 -16.69 32.76
N SER A 125 -31.55 -17.50 33.07
CA SER A 125 -31.20 -17.82 34.46
C SER A 125 -30.63 -16.60 35.20
N GLU A 126 -30.62 -16.66 36.53
CA GLU A 126 -30.10 -15.56 37.37
C GLU A 126 -28.62 -15.27 37.11
N ALA A 127 -27.80 -16.30 36.89
CA ALA A 127 -26.39 -16.16 36.57
C ALA A 127 -26.16 -15.53 35.19
N GLU A 128 -26.95 -15.92 34.18
CA GLU A 128 -26.87 -15.35 32.83
C GLU A 128 -27.31 -13.89 32.81
N ALA A 129 -28.38 -13.54 33.54
CA ALA A 129 -28.83 -12.16 33.65
C ALA A 129 -27.79 -11.28 34.38
N ALA A 130 -27.24 -11.73 35.51
CA ALA A 130 -26.22 -10.99 36.25
C ALA A 130 -24.90 -10.80 35.47
N ALA A 131 -24.58 -11.70 34.54
CA ALA A 131 -23.43 -11.54 33.64
C ALA A 131 -23.67 -10.53 32.52
N LEU A 132 -24.93 -10.31 32.12
CA LEU A 132 -25.30 -9.47 30.97
C LEU A 132 -25.67 -8.05 31.35
N VAL A 133 -26.17 -7.81 32.56
CA VAL A 133 -26.67 -6.50 32.98
C VAL A 133 -26.28 -6.12 34.40
N GLU A 134 -26.25 -4.83 34.68
CA GLU A 134 -26.14 -4.25 36.03
C GLU A 134 -27.16 -3.12 36.21
N GLY A 135 -27.62 -2.89 37.44
CA GLY A 135 -28.43 -1.71 37.77
C GLY A 135 -27.56 -0.47 37.84
N ARG A 136 -28.13 0.69 37.49
CA ARG A 136 -27.47 1.99 37.63
C ARG A 136 -28.36 3.03 38.25
N LEU A 137 -27.89 3.57 39.35
CA LEU A 137 -28.55 4.61 40.09
C LEU A 137 -27.97 5.96 39.69
N VAL A 138 -28.83 6.83 39.18
CA VAL A 138 -28.47 8.19 38.79
C VAL A 138 -29.23 9.16 39.70
N SER A 139 -28.53 10.08 40.35
CA SER A 139 -29.14 11.11 41.20
C SER A 139 -28.90 12.52 40.66
N GLY A 140 -29.84 13.42 40.94
CA GLY A 140 -29.83 14.82 40.51
C GLY A 140 -30.34 15.08 39.08
N ARG A 141 -30.93 16.25 38.86
CA ARG A 141 -31.37 16.77 37.54
C ARG A 141 -30.31 16.69 36.45
N LEU A 142 -29.05 17.04 36.77
CA LEU A 142 -27.96 16.99 35.80
C LEU A 142 -27.67 15.55 35.37
N GLY A 143 -27.70 14.59 36.31
CA GLY A 143 -27.52 13.18 35.99
C GLY A 143 -28.62 12.63 35.10
N ARG A 144 -29.88 12.99 35.37
CA ARG A 144 -31.02 12.62 34.52
C ARG A 144 -30.88 13.20 33.11
N LEU A 145 -30.40 14.44 32.98
CA LEU A 145 -30.14 15.07 31.68
C LEU A 145 -28.99 14.36 30.93
N MET A 146 -27.91 14.01 31.64
CA MET A 146 -26.80 13.24 31.06
C MET A 146 -27.25 11.88 30.55
N ALA A 147 -28.12 11.19 31.28
CA ALA A 147 -28.68 9.90 30.86
C ALA A 147 -29.53 10.01 29.58
N LEU A 148 -30.22 11.15 29.37
CA LEU A 148 -30.94 11.42 28.11
C LEU A 148 -29.97 11.62 26.93
N LEU A 149 -28.88 12.37 27.14
CA LEU A 149 -27.86 12.59 26.11
C LEU A 149 -27.10 11.30 25.78
N ASP A 150 -26.87 10.45 26.78
CA ASP A 150 -26.28 9.13 26.62
C ASP A 150 -27.17 8.22 25.76
N ALA A 151 -28.49 8.21 26.01
CA ALA A 151 -29.43 7.39 25.25
C ALA A 151 -29.37 7.65 23.73
N GLU A 152 -29.26 8.91 23.31
CA GLU A 152 -29.08 9.28 21.90
C GLU A 152 -27.73 8.82 21.34
N THR A 153 -26.66 8.97 22.12
CA THR A 153 -25.31 8.55 21.69
C THR A 153 -25.22 7.03 21.53
N VAL A 154 -25.79 6.28 22.48
CA VAL A 154 -25.94 4.83 22.42
C VAL A 154 -26.79 4.41 21.24
N ALA A 155 -27.88 5.12 20.94
CA ALA A 155 -28.70 4.86 19.76
C ALA A 155 -27.88 5.03 18.47
N ILE A 156 -27.11 6.10 18.31
CA ILE A 156 -26.25 6.32 17.14
C ILE A 156 -25.20 5.20 16.98
N ARG A 157 -24.51 4.84 18.07
CA ARG A 157 -23.52 3.76 18.07
C ARG A 157 -24.12 2.41 17.69
N ARG A 158 -25.31 2.09 18.22
CA ARG A 158 -26.06 0.89 17.84
C ARG A 158 -26.36 0.88 16.34
N HIS A 159 -26.86 1.97 15.76
CA HIS A 159 -27.14 2.03 14.33
C HIS A 159 -25.86 1.88 13.50
N ALA A 160 -24.74 2.45 13.94
CA ALA A 160 -23.45 2.26 13.27
C ALA A 160 -23.00 0.79 13.30
N ARG A 161 -23.14 0.09 14.43
CA ARG A 161 -22.87 -1.34 14.57
C ARG A 161 -23.79 -2.20 13.70
N ALA A 162 -25.09 -1.88 13.66
CA ALA A 162 -26.04 -2.56 12.79
C ALA A 162 -25.70 -2.37 11.30
N VAL A 163 -25.31 -1.16 10.88
CA VAL A 163 -24.85 -0.88 9.51
C VAL A 163 -23.55 -1.63 9.19
N ALA A 164 -22.60 -1.69 10.12
CA ALA A 164 -21.38 -2.46 9.96
C ALA A 164 -21.68 -3.97 9.81
N ALA A 165 -22.58 -4.50 10.64
CA ALA A 165 -23.03 -5.88 10.57
C ALA A 165 -23.73 -6.20 9.23
N ALA A 166 -24.57 -5.29 8.72
CA ALA A 166 -25.26 -5.43 7.44
C ALA A 166 -24.31 -5.46 6.23
N ARG A 167 -23.08 -4.93 6.35
CA ARG A 167 -22.08 -4.93 5.27
C ARG A 167 -21.33 -6.25 5.12
N SER A 168 -21.39 -7.14 6.10
CA SER A 168 -20.72 -8.45 6.05
C SER A 168 -21.75 -9.57 5.89
N ILE A 169 -21.54 -10.50 4.96
CA ILE A 169 -22.41 -11.67 4.75
C ILE A 169 -22.54 -12.52 6.02
N GLU A 170 -21.49 -12.56 6.84
CA GLU A 170 -21.45 -13.36 8.07
C GLU A 170 -22.47 -12.87 9.11
N THR A 171 -22.67 -11.55 9.18
CA THR A 171 -23.48 -10.89 10.20
C THR A 171 -24.74 -10.22 9.65
N ALA A 172 -24.86 -10.07 8.33
CA ALA A 172 -26.04 -9.51 7.68
C ALA A 172 -27.25 -10.42 7.85
N ASP A 173 -28.41 -9.83 8.07
CA ASP A 173 -29.70 -10.49 8.21
C ASP A 173 -30.69 -10.02 7.13
N GLU A 174 -31.71 -10.85 6.92
CA GLU A 174 -32.90 -10.56 6.11
C GLU A 174 -32.61 -9.82 4.79
N ALA A 175 -33.12 -8.59 4.64
CA ALA A 175 -33.02 -7.78 3.42
C ALA A 175 -31.58 -7.37 3.09
N SER A 176 -30.72 -7.20 4.11
CA SER A 176 -29.30 -6.89 3.89
C SER A 176 -28.59 -8.09 3.30
N LEU A 177 -28.87 -9.29 3.83
CA LEU A 177 -28.36 -10.55 3.29
C LEU A 177 -28.90 -10.83 1.87
N ASP A 178 -30.15 -10.44 1.60
CA ASP A 178 -30.77 -10.56 0.27
C ASP A 178 -30.10 -9.66 -0.77
N ARG A 179 -29.63 -8.46 -0.39
CA ARG A 179 -28.83 -7.60 -1.27
C ARG A 179 -27.49 -8.24 -1.63
N HIS A 180 -26.76 -8.79 -0.64
CA HIS A 180 -25.52 -9.52 -0.90
C HIS A 180 -25.72 -10.70 -1.87
N GLY A 181 -26.81 -11.46 -1.70
CA GLY A 181 -27.14 -12.52 -2.64
C GLY A 181 -27.53 -11.98 -4.03
N GLY A 182 -28.22 -10.84 -4.10
CA GLY A 182 -28.49 -10.14 -5.36
C GLY A 182 -27.22 -9.75 -6.12
N ASP A 183 -26.24 -9.18 -5.43
CA ASP A 183 -24.93 -8.82 -5.99
C ASP A 183 -24.16 -10.04 -6.50
N LEU A 184 -24.30 -11.18 -5.81
CA LEU A 184 -23.71 -12.46 -6.22
C LEU A 184 -24.52 -13.20 -7.29
N GLY A 185 -25.69 -12.69 -7.69
CA GLY A 185 -26.60 -13.35 -8.63
C GLY A 185 -27.27 -14.61 -8.07
N VAL A 186 -27.35 -14.73 -6.74
CA VAL A 186 -27.88 -15.88 -5.99
C VAL A 186 -29.11 -15.42 -5.21
N PRO A 187 -30.33 -15.43 -5.80
CA PRO A 187 -31.54 -15.02 -5.09
C PRO A 187 -31.94 -16.05 -4.02
N ARG A 188 -32.61 -15.59 -2.96
CA ARG A 188 -33.15 -16.45 -1.89
C ARG A 188 -34.26 -17.39 -2.41
N GLN A 189 -34.28 -18.62 -1.92
CA GLN A 189 -35.33 -19.57 -2.29
C GLN A 189 -36.66 -19.27 -1.57
N THR A 190 -37.77 -19.43 -2.30
CA THR A 190 -39.14 -19.27 -1.80
C THR A 190 -39.85 -20.60 -1.54
N ALA A 191 -39.22 -21.71 -1.94
CA ALA A 191 -39.68 -23.07 -1.72
C ALA A 191 -38.48 -24.01 -1.59
N ARG A 192 -38.68 -25.11 -0.85
CA ARG A 192 -37.69 -26.21 -0.76
C ARG A 192 -38.25 -27.48 -1.37
N LEU A 193 -37.38 -28.30 -1.96
CA LEU A 193 -37.73 -29.63 -2.43
C LEU A 193 -37.90 -30.56 -1.24
N THR A 194 -38.89 -31.44 -1.31
CA THR A 194 -39.11 -32.54 -0.36
C THR A 194 -39.22 -33.84 -1.13
N LEU A 195 -38.84 -34.94 -0.50
CA LEU A 195 -39.06 -36.29 -1.04
C LEU A 195 -40.17 -36.93 -0.21
N ALA A 196 -41.28 -37.29 -0.85
CA ALA A 196 -42.34 -38.05 -0.21
C ALA A 196 -41.91 -39.52 -0.01
N ALA A 197 -42.61 -40.24 0.87
CA ALA A 197 -42.27 -41.61 1.23
C ALA A 197 -42.34 -42.60 0.05
N ASP A 198 -43.05 -42.24 -1.02
CA ASP A 198 -43.16 -42.98 -2.28
C ASP A 198 -42.04 -42.65 -3.28
N GLY A 199 -41.07 -41.82 -2.90
CA GLY A 199 -39.95 -41.41 -3.75
C GLY A 199 -40.27 -40.27 -4.72
N THR A 200 -41.46 -39.66 -4.63
CA THR A 200 -41.80 -38.51 -5.46
C THR A 200 -41.22 -37.21 -4.91
N VAL A 201 -40.70 -36.35 -5.79
CA VAL A 201 -40.14 -35.05 -5.41
C VAL A 201 -41.26 -34.00 -5.43
N GLY A 202 -41.60 -33.47 -4.26
CA GLY A 202 -42.55 -32.37 -4.07
C GLY A 202 -41.85 -31.05 -3.74
N THR A 203 -42.63 -29.96 -3.65
CA THR A 203 -42.16 -28.66 -3.15
C THR A 203 -42.97 -28.24 -1.93
N ILE A 204 -42.29 -27.71 -0.91
CA ILE A 204 -42.93 -27.10 0.25
C ILE A 204 -42.62 -25.60 0.19
N SER A 205 -43.67 -24.78 0.16
CA SER A 205 -43.54 -23.32 0.23
C SER A 205 -42.93 -22.91 1.56
N GLY A 206 -41.93 -22.04 1.51
CA GLY A 206 -41.23 -21.57 2.70
C GLY A 206 -40.01 -20.74 2.32
N ARG A 207 -39.90 -19.54 2.89
CA ARG A 207 -38.72 -18.69 2.70
C ARG A 207 -37.50 -19.38 3.33
N GLU A 208 -36.42 -19.47 2.57
CA GLU A 208 -35.13 -19.98 3.05
C GLU A 208 -34.66 -19.20 4.28
N LEU A 209 -34.24 -19.91 5.33
CA LEU A 209 -33.74 -19.28 6.56
C LEU A 209 -32.39 -18.61 6.30
N ASP A 210 -32.09 -17.51 7.00
CA ASP A 210 -30.82 -16.78 6.84
C ASP A 210 -29.58 -17.67 7.02
N ALA A 211 -29.63 -18.64 7.95
CA ALA A 211 -28.54 -19.58 8.18
C ALA A 211 -28.29 -20.50 6.97
N ASP A 212 -29.36 -21.00 6.33
CA ASP A 212 -29.28 -21.82 5.12
C ASP A 212 -28.82 -20.99 3.92
N TYR A 213 -29.35 -19.77 3.79
CA TYR A 213 -28.98 -18.87 2.73
C TYR A 213 -27.50 -18.45 2.82
N ARG A 214 -26.98 -18.14 4.02
CA ARG A 214 -25.54 -17.90 4.23
C ARG A 214 -24.68 -19.10 3.85
N ARG A 215 -25.11 -20.33 4.18
CA ARG A 215 -24.42 -21.56 3.74
C ARG A 215 -24.38 -21.67 2.22
N ARG A 216 -25.47 -21.32 1.53
CA ARG A 216 -25.53 -21.31 0.07
C ARG A 216 -24.65 -20.23 -0.54
N LEU A 217 -24.70 -19.00 -0.02
CA LEU A 217 -23.80 -17.91 -0.43
C LEU A 217 -22.33 -18.25 -0.18
N ALA A 218 -22.01 -19.02 0.86
CA ALA A 218 -20.65 -19.49 1.14
C ALA A 218 -20.07 -20.38 0.02
N MET A 219 -20.90 -21.08 -0.77
CA MET A 219 -20.43 -21.85 -1.92
C MET A 219 -19.95 -20.94 -3.06
N TYR A 220 -20.54 -19.75 -3.17
CA TYR A 220 -20.15 -18.71 -4.12
C TYR A 220 -19.06 -17.78 -3.55
N ARG A 221 -18.74 -17.92 -2.25
CA ARG A 221 -17.61 -17.26 -1.57
C ARG A 221 -16.25 -17.78 -2.05
N ALA A 222 -16.20 -18.88 -2.80
CA ALA A 222 -14.98 -19.38 -3.45
C ALA A 222 -14.51 -18.53 -4.65
N PHE A 223 -15.04 -17.32 -4.82
CA PHE A 223 -14.26 -16.17 -5.31
C PHE A 223 -13.48 -15.52 -4.15
N ALA A 224 -12.92 -16.33 -3.26
CA ALA A 224 -11.79 -15.93 -2.45
C ALA A 224 -10.73 -15.47 -3.45
N PHE A 225 -10.23 -14.24 -3.28
CA PHE A 225 -9.13 -13.71 -4.06
C PHE A 225 -8.11 -14.83 -4.29
N PRO A 226 -7.84 -15.22 -5.56
CA PRO A 226 -6.92 -16.30 -5.82
C PRO A 226 -5.58 -15.93 -5.17
N ARG A 227 -5.22 -16.65 -4.12
CA ARG A 227 -3.90 -16.51 -3.48
C ARG A 227 -2.87 -17.07 -4.45
N PRO A 228 -1.61 -16.61 -4.42
CA PRO A 228 -0.54 -17.14 -5.28
C PRO A 228 -0.50 -18.67 -5.29
N SER A 229 -0.69 -19.28 -4.11
CA SER A 229 -0.72 -20.74 -3.92
C SER A 229 -1.80 -21.46 -4.73
N GLN A 230 -2.92 -20.81 -5.05
CA GLN A 230 -4.00 -21.38 -5.85
C GLN A 230 -3.70 -21.33 -7.35
N TYR A 231 -3.00 -20.29 -7.81
CA TYR A 231 -2.48 -20.25 -9.19
C TYR A 231 -1.39 -21.31 -9.35
N THR A 232 -0.41 -21.36 -8.44
CA THR A 232 0.68 -22.33 -8.54
C THR A 232 0.16 -23.77 -8.52
N THR A 233 -0.76 -24.13 -7.62
CA THR A 233 -1.33 -25.50 -7.58
C THR A 233 -2.01 -25.93 -8.89
N ARG A 234 -2.58 -24.99 -9.65
CA ARG A 234 -3.29 -25.29 -10.91
C ARG A 234 -2.40 -25.16 -12.14
N LEU A 235 -1.34 -24.36 -12.05
CA LEU A 235 -0.33 -24.16 -13.09
C LEU A 235 0.89 -25.08 -12.89
N ASP A 236 0.88 -25.91 -11.85
CA ASP A 236 1.95 -26.87 -11.54
C ASP A 236 2.01 -28.01 -12.57
N ALA A 237 3.08 -28.80 -12.48
CA ALA A 237 3.37 -29.93 -13.36
C ALA A 237 2.31 -31.04 -13.36
N ASP A 238 1.40 -31.08 -12.38
CA ASP A 238 0.26 -32.01 -12.30
C ASP A 238 -1.10 -31.33 -12.61
N GLY A 239 -1.07 -30.07 -13.04
CA GLY A 239 -2.24 -29.25 -13.31
C GLY A 239 -2.99 -29.62 -14.61
N PRO A 240 -4.16 -29.00 -14.87
CA PRO A 240 -4.95 -29.27 -16.08
C PRO A 240 -4.20 -29.03 -17.41
N LEU A 241 -3.17 -28.18 -17.42
CA LEU A 241 -2.31 -27.97 -18.59
C LEU A 241 -1.37 -29.16 -18.86
N ALA A 242 -0.84 -29.79 -17.82
CA ALA A 242 -0.04 -31.00 -17.97
C ALA A 242 -0.85 -32.17 -18.53
N GLN A 243 -2.14 -32.25 -18.17
CA GLN A 243 -3.09 -33.21 -18.76
C GLN A 243 -3.30 -33.00 -20.27
N MET A 244 -2.98 -31.81 -20.80
CA MET A 244 -2.97 -31.50 -22.23
C MET A 244 -1.60 -31.68 -22.89
N GLY A 245 -0.64 -32.32 -22.20
CA GLY A 245 0.69 -32.62 -22.71
C GLY A 245 1.68 -31.45 -22.64
N PHE A 246 1.43 -30.41 -21.86
CA PHE A 246 2.44 -29.39 -21.58
C PHE A 246 3.40 -29.88 -20.48
N ALA A 247 4.67 -30.07 -20.82
CA ALA A 247 5.69 -30.60 -19.90
C ALA A 247 6.45 -29.50 -19.12
N GLY A 248 6.28 -28.23 -19.51
CA GLY A 248 6.93 -27.08 -18.88
C GLY A 248 6.29 -26.68 -17.55
N ARG A 249 6.93 -25.77 -16.82
CA ARG A 249 6.38 -25.16 -15.60
C ARG A 249 6.05 -23.70 -15.84
N LEU A 250 4.86 -23.28 -15.41
CA LEU A 250 4.47 -21.87 -15.42
C LEU A 250 4.78 -21.25 -14.06
N GLU A 251 5.51 -20.14 -14.07
CA GLU A 251 5.85 -19.37 -12.89
C GLU A 251 4.84 -18.21 -12.72
N VAL A 252 4.36 -18.03 -11.49
CA VAL A 252 3.52 -16.89 -11.10
C VAL A 252 4.41 -15.88 -10.39
N ARG A 253 4.64 -14.73 -11.01
CA ARG A 253 5.46 -13.66 -10.42
C ARG A 253 4.60 -12.53 -9.90
N GLU A 254 4.75 -12.24 -8.62
CA GLU A 254 4.08 -11.14 -7.90
C GLU A 254 5.08 -10.15 -7.26
N ASP A 255 6.38 -10.29 -7.53
CA ASP A 255 7.40 -9.39 -7.00
C ASP A 255 7.17 -7.97 -7.52
N VAL A 256 6.59 -7.11 -6.68
CA VAL A 256 6.14 -5.78 -7.09
C VAL A 256 7.33 -4.86 -7.41
N ASN A 257 7.32 -4.24 -8.59
CA ASN A 257 8.16 -3.08 -8.90
C ASN A 257 7.74 -1.90 -8.01
N PRO A 258 8.56 -1.48 -7.03
CA PRO A 258 8.15 -0.42 -6.12
C PRO A 258 8.14 0.93 -6.83
N PHE A 259 7.15 1.76 -6.52
CA PHE A 259 7.25 3.19 -6.84
C PHE A 259 8.36 3.83 -6.01
N SER A 260 9.15 4.65 -6.68
CA SER A 260 10.19 5.49 -6.08
C SER A 260 9.62 6.87 -5.77
N LEU A 261 9.93 7.41 -4.59
CA LEU A 261 9.47 8.72 -4.14
C LEU A 261 10.66 9.68 -3.97
N ALA A 262 10.53 10.89 -4.49
CA ALA A 262 11.44 11.99 -4.17
C ALA A 262 10.64 13.24 -3.80
N VAL A 263 11.16 14.01 -2.83
CA VAL A 263 10.52 15.22 -2.32
C VAL A 263 11.54 16.36 -2.32
N ALA A 264 11.21 17.45 -3.01
CA ALA A 264 11.93 18.71 -2.97
C ALA A 264 11.13 19.72 -2.14
N LEU A 265 11.84 20.46 -1.28
CA LEU A 265 11.28 21.62 -0.61
C LEU A 265 11.49 22.84 -1.50
N VAL A 266 10.41 23.46 -1.96
CA VAL A 266 10.45 24.69 -2.76
C VAL A 266 9.90 25.83 -1.93
N SER A 267 10.74 26.81 -1.66
CA SER A 267 10.39 28.02 -0.93
C SER A 267 10.15 29.16 -1.90
N VAL A 268 9.09 29.93 -1.65
CA VAL A 268 8.69 31.05 -2.49
C VAL A 268 8.61 32.30 -1.61
N GLY A 269 9.36 33.33 -1.97
CA GLY A 269 9.43 34.61 -1.26
C GLY A 269 9.36 35.79 -2.21
N ARG A 270 9.20 37.01 -1.67
CA ARG A 270 9.32 38.25 -2.47
C ARG A 270 10.77 38.58 -2.79
N THR A 271 11.70 38.00 -2.05
CA THR A 271 13.14 38.07 -2.28
C THR A 271 13.75 36.68 -2.07
N GLY A 272 14.93 36.42 -2.63
CA GLY A 272 15.65 35.16 -2.40
C GLY A 272 15.92 34.91 -0.92
N ALA A 273 16.34 35.95 -0.19
CA ALA A 273 16.59 35.87 1.25
C ALA A 273 15.34 35.48 2.07
N GLU A 274 14.16 35.98 1.68
CA GLU A 274 12.90 35.59 2.32
C GLU A 274 12.57 34.11 2.06
N ALA A 275 12.78 33.64 0.82
CA ALA A 275 12.56 32.24 0.45
C ALA A 275 13.50 31.32 1.28
N ASP A 276 14.79 31.63 1.30
CA ASP A 276 15.80 30.87 2.04
C ASP A 276 15.53 30.85 3.55
N ALA A 277 15.16 32.01 4.12
CA ALA A 277 14.80 32.10 5.53
C ALA A 277 13.59 31.21 5.86
N ARG A 278 12.57 31.15 4.99
CA ARG A 278 11.41 30.29 5.17
C ARG A 278 11.77 28.81 5.12
N ALA A 279 12.58 28.39 4.14
CA ALA A 279 13.07 27.01 4.06
C ALA A 279 13.87 26.61 5.31
N ASN A 280 14.76 27.49 5.78
CA ASN A 280 15.58 27.26 6.97
C ASN A 280 14.74 27.21 8.24
N ASN A 281 13.73 28.07 8.38
CA ASN A 281 12.79 28.03 9.50
C ASN A 281 12.04 26.69 9.58
N PHE A 282 11.60 26.16 8.45
CA PHE A 282 10.94 24.86 8.42
C PHE A 282 11.88 23.71 8.78
N ARG A 283 13.12 23.71 8.27
CA ARG A 283 14.12 22.69 8.67
C ARG A 283 14.45 22.76 10.16
N ASN A 284 14.59 23.97 10.70
CA ASN A 284 14.76 24.18 12.14
C ASN A 284 13.55 23.68 12.95
N PHE A 285 12.34 23.85 12.43
CA PHE A 285 11.13 23.25 13.01
C PHE A 285 11.21 21.72 12.99
N LEU A 286 11.54 21.09 11.86
CA LEU A 286 11.70 19.64 11.77
C LEU A 286 12.75 19.12 12.77
N ARG A 287 13.91 19.77 12.85
CA ARG A 287 14.97 19.41 13.80
C ARG A 287 14.50 19.49 15.26
N ARG A 288 13.72 20.53 15.59
CA ARG A 288 13.25 20.77 16.96
C ARG A 288 12.13 19.85 17.39
N TRP A 289 11.20 19.53 16.49
CA TRP A 289 9.91 18.92 16.85
C TRP A 289 9.69 17.52 16.29
N VAL A 290 10.44 17.11 15.26
CA VAL A 290 10.18 15.85 14.53
C VAL A 290 11.41 14.93 14.54
N LEU A 291 12.53 15.40 14.00
CA LEU A 291 13.74 14.60 13.78
C LEU A 291 14.39 14.14 15.10
N VAL A 292 15.20 13.09 14.98
CA VAL A 292 16.09 12.58 16.02
C VAL A 292 17.49 13.05 15.68
N ASP A 293 18.08 13.86 16.56
CA ASP A 293 19.47 14.26 16.49
C ASP A 293 20.24 13.54 17.59
N PRO A 294 21.19 12.64 17.28
CA PRO A 294 21.99 11.96 18.29
C PRO A 294 22.75 12.92 19.21
N ASN A 295 23.17 14.09 18.71
CA ASN A 295 24.03 15.05 19.40
C ASN A 295 23.25 16.02 20.29
N ASN A 296 22.05 16.45 19.91
CA ASN A 296 21.34 17.57 20.58
C ASN A 296 20.02 17.16 21.22
N ALA A 297 19.89 17.25 22.55
CA ALA A 297 18.69 16.80 23.30
C ALA A 297 17.39 17.42 22.74
N PRO A 298 16.24 16.69 22.74
CA PRO A 298 14.99 17.31 22.32
C PRO A 298 14.66 18.47 23.27
N PRO A 299 14.29 19.66 22.77
CA PRO A 299 14.00 20.79 23.66
C PRO A 299 12.86 20.49 24.63
N ALA A 300 12.93 21.02 25.85
CA ALA A 300 11.94 20.79 26.90
C ALA A 300 10.50 21.13 26.46
N ALA A 301 10.35 22.10 25.55
CA ALA A 301 9.07 22.51 24.99
C ALA A 301 8.42 21.46 24.05
N ARG A 302 9.15 20.43 23.57
CA ARG A 302 8.61 19.37 22.69
C ARG A 302 7.54 18.56 23.44
N PRO A 303 6.27 18.52 22.97
CA PRO A 303 5.21 17.77 23.62
C PRO A 303 5.47 16.28 23.44
N MET A 304 6.05 15.67 24.47
CA MET A 304 6.36 14.24 24.55
C MET A 304 6.03 13.77 25.96
N SER A 305 5.56 12.53 26.08
CA SER A 305 5.43 11.89 27.39
C SER A 305 6.83 11.69 28.02
N ALA A 306 6.88 11.50 29.34
CA ALA A 306 8.14 11.20 30.01
C ALA A 306 8.76 9.88 29.50
N ALA A 307 7.92 8.90 29.18
CA ALA A 307 8.34 7.61 28.61
C ALA A 307 8.97 7.78 27.22
N ASP A 308 8.34 8.56 26.33
CA ASP A 308 8.88 8.82 24.99
C ASP A 308 10.20 9.59 25.04
N ARG A 309 10.33 10.51 26.00
CA ARG A 309 11.57 11.27 26.20
C ARG A 309 12.71 10.38 26.68
N ASP A 310 12.45 9.48 27.64
CA ASP A 310 13.41 8.47 28.10
C ASP A 310 13.80 7.50 26.97
N ALA A 311 12.82 6.97 26.23
CA ALA A 311 13.07 6.08 25.09
C ALA A 311 13.91 6.77 24.00
N SER A 312 13.61 8.03 23.69
CA SER A 312 14.40 8.84 22.76
C SER A 312 15.82 9.08 23.27
N GLY A 313 15.98 9.36 24.56
CA GLY A 313 17.30 9.51 25.21
C GLY A 313 18.16 8.25 25.05
N LYS A 314 17.61 7.10 25.41
CA LYS A 314 18.27 5.79 25.28
C LYS A 314 18.62 5.43 23.84
N LEU A 315 17.74 5.69 22.88
CA LEU A 315 18.02 5.48 21.46
C LEU A 315 19.25 6.29 21.02
N ARG A 316 19.32 7.55 21.43
CA ARG A 316 20.43 8.43 21.04
C ARG A 316 21.75 8.07 21.70
N GLU A 317 21.72 7.62 22.95
CA GLU A 317 22.90 7.06 23.62
C GLU A 317 23.46 5.88 22.84
N ARG A 318 22.61 4.90 22.49
CA ARG A 318 23.03 3.74 21.69
C ARG A 318 23.62 4.13 20.33
N LEU A 319 23.02 5.12 19.66
CA LEU A 319 23.55 5.63 18.40
C LEU A 319 24.91 6.30 18.58
N ARG A 320 25.14 7.12 19.61
CA ARG A 320 26.44 7.76 19.85
C ARG A 320 27.55 6.76 20.18
N ASP A 321 27.22 5.65 20.83
CA ASP A 321 28.21 4.65 21.23
C ASP A 321 28.78 3.88 20.00
N PHE A 322 27.92 3.57 19.03
CA PHE A 322 28.23 2.66 17.91
C PHE A 322 28.31 3.30 16.53
N VAL A 323 27.81 4.53 16.39
CA VAL A 323 27.87 5.29 15.13
C VAL A 323 28.89 6.42 15.28
N GLU A 324 29.91 6.42 14.43
CA GLU A 324 30.84 7.55 14.28
C GLU A 324 30.13 8.65 13.49
N LEU A 325 29.76 9.74 14.19
CA LEU A 325 29.03 10.86 13.62
C LEU A 325 30.00 11.86 13.01
N THR A 326 30.26 11.75 11.71
CA THR A 326 31.08 12.71 10.94
C THR A 326 30.26 13.76 10.20
N ALA A 327 28.94 13.59 10.12
CA ALA A 327 28.03 14.56 9.53
C ALA A 327 27.97 15.85 10.36
N THR A 328 28.01 17.00 9.68
CA THR A 328 27.88 18.33 10.31
C THR A 328 26.54 18.51 11.01
N ASP A 329 25.45 17.97 10.44
CA ASP A 329 24.14 17.86 11.08
C ASP A 329 23.67 16.39 10.98
N ALA A 330 23.59 15.74 12.14
CA ALA A 330 23.23 14.33 12.27
C ALA A 330 21.72 14.12 12.50
N ALA A 331 20.89 15.16 12.39
CA ALA A 331 19.45 15.03 12.53
C ALA A 331 18.86 14.17 11.40
N MET A 332 18.03 13.19 11.76
CA MET A 332 17.43 12.24 10.82
C MET A 332 16.01 11.85 11.24
N ALA A 333 15.24 11.29 10.31
CA ALA A 333 13.90 10.80 10.60
C ALA A 333 13.92 9.69 11.66
N PRO A 334 12.92 9.59 12.55
CA PRO A 334 12.87 8.55 13.59
C PRO A 334 13.04 7.12 13.06
N ASP A 335 12.42 6.79 11.93
CA ASP A 335 12.53 5.46 11.33
C ASP A 335 13.95 5.13 10.83
N LEU A 336 14.72 6.14 10.40
CA LEU A 336 16.13 5.95 10.06
C LEU A 336 16.97 5.67 11.31
N ALA A 337 16.72 6.43 12.38
CA ALA A 337 17.41 6.26 13.65
C ALA A 337 17.14 4.86 14.24
N LEU A 338 15.89 4.38 14.17
CA LEU A 338 15.53 3.02 14.58
C LEU A 338 16.13 1.96 13.66
N GLY A 339 16.18 2.18 12.34
CA GLY A 339 16.84 1.28 11.40
C GLY A 339 18.35 1.13 11.68
N LEU A 340 19.03 2.23 12.01
CA LEU A 340 20.43 2.21 12.43
C LEU A 340 20.61 1.49 13.78
N ASP A 341 19.73 1.72 14.75
CA ASP A 341 19.77 1.04 16.06
C ASP A 341 19.61 -0.49 15.90
N ARG A 342 18.72 -0.94 15.00
CA ARG A 342 18.58 -2.36 14.65
C ARG A 342 19.83 -2.92 13.98
N ALA A 343 20.44 -2.18 13.06
CA ALA A 343 21.70 -2.59 12.43
C ALA A 343 22.83 -2.73 13.46
N VAL A 344 22.94 -1.78 14.38
CA VAL A 344 23.89 -1.83 15.51
C VAL A 344 23.62 -3.03 16.41
N ALA A 345 22.36 -3.29 16.76
CA ALA A 345 21.98 -4.43 17.59
C ALA A 345 22.32 -5.78 16.91
N LEU A 346 22.06 -5.89 15.59
CA LEU A 346 22.43 -7.04 14.79
C LEU A 346 23.96 -7.23 14.77
N PHE A 347 24.73 -6.16 14.56
CA PHE A 347 26.19 -6.22 14.48
C PHE A 347 26.78 -6.71 15.81
N LYS A 348 26.29 -6.18 16.94
CA LYS A 348 26.70 -6.69 18.26
C LYS A 348 26.35 -8.15 18.47
N ALA A 349 25.14 -8.57 18.07
CA ALA A 349 24.69 -9.95 18.23
C ALA A 349 25.50 -10.94 17.38
N VAL A 350 26.04 -10.49 16.25
CA VAL A 350 26.87 -11.29 15.34
C VAL A 350 28.38 -11.16 15.67
N GLY A 351 28.77 -10.29 16.62
CA GLY A 351 30.17 -10.07 16.98
C GLY A 351 30.95 -9.20 15.98
N VAL A 352 30.24 -8.36 15.20
CA VAL A 352 30.86 -7.37 14.32
C VAL A 352 31.23 -6.13 15.14
N GLU A 353 32.52 -5.83 15.20
CA GLU A 353 33.04 -4.66 15.94
C GLU A 353 33.15 -3.38 15.09
N GLN A 354 32.93 -3.46 13.77
CA GLN A 354 33.00 -2.29 12.89
C GLN A 354 31.97 -1.23 13.32
N LYS A 355 32.46 -0.04 13.68
CA LYS A 355 31.59 1.13 13.89
C LYS A 355 31.03 1.63 12.57
N LEU A 356 29.75 2.00 12.58
CA LEU A 356 29.10 2.59 11.42
C LEU A 356 29.49 4.06 11.33
N LYS A 357 30.03 4.50 10.19
CA LYS A 357 30.40 5.90 9.99
C LYS A 357 29.29 6.65 9.27
N LEU A 358 28.60 7.54 9.98
CA LEU A 358 27.59 8.43 9.41
C LEU A 358 28.28 9.66 8.83
N VAL A 359 28.30 9.73 7.50
CA VAL A 359 28.95 10.80 6.73
C VAL A 359 27.98 11.95 6.48
N ARG A 360 26.70 11.65 6.26
CA ARG A 360 25.68 12.64 5.92
C ARG A 360 24.29 12.27 6.45
N ALA A 361 23.51 13.25 6.90
CA ALA A 361 22.11 13.08 7.27
C ALA A 361 21.27 14.27 6.76
N LEU A 362 20.85 15.21 7.62
CA LEU A 362 20.18 16.44 7.17
C LEU A 362 21.20 17.38 6.53
N ASP A 363 21.15 17.54 5.21
CA ASP A 363 22.01 18.46 4.47
C ASP A 363 21.17 19.25 3.45
N PRO A 364 20.94 20.56 3.67
CA PRO A 364 20.20 21.41 2.74
C PRO A 364 20.83 21.55 1.36
N GLY A 365 22.17 21.43 1.25
CA GLY A 365 22.92 21.63 0.01
C GLY A 365 23.07 20.36 -0.84
N ALA A 366 22.87 19.18 -0.26
CA ALA A 366 23.07 17.90 -0.94
C ALA A 366 21.83 17.38 -1.71
N GLY A 367 20.92 18.28 -2.09
CA GLY A 367 19.74 17.96 -2.91
C GLY A 367 18.59 17.29 -2.15
N THR A 368 17.63 16.75 -2.90
CA THR A 368 16.35 16.23 -2.36
C THR A 368 16.47 15.02 -1.43
N ARG A 369 17.60 14.31 -1.50
CA ARG A 369 17.86 13.11 -0.70
C ARG A 369 18.01 13.41 0.79
N TYR A 370 18.66 14.52 1.10
CA TYR A 370 19.13 14.86 2.44
C TYR A 370 18.40 16.10 3.00
N GLY A 371 17.80 16.94 2.16
CA GLY A 371 17.26 18.24 2.59
C GLY A 371 16.12 18.20 3.63
N LEU A 372 15.51 17.04 3.87
CA LEU A 372 14.45 16.81 4.88
C LEU A 372 14.86 15.79 5.96
N GLY A 373 16.10 15.27 5.94
CA GLY A 373 16.55 14.23 6.88
C GLY A 373 15.88 12.85 6.64
N LEU A 374 15.39 12.60 5.42
CA LEU A 374 14.73 11.34 5.02
C LEU A 374 15.69 10.30 4.44
N GLY A 375 16.95 10.66 4.25
CA GLY A 375 18.02 9.77 3.83
C GLY A 375 19.30 10.03 4.63
N LEU A 376 20.21 9.06 4.60
CA LEU A 376 21.49 9.10 5.29
C LEU A 376 22.59 8.51 4.41
N GLY A 377 23.79 9.07 4.51
CA GLY A 377 25.00 8.57 3.87
C GLY A 377 25.89 7.93 4.92
N ILE A 378 26.19 6.64 4.76
CA ILE A 378 27.15 5.92 5.60
C ILE A 378 28.32 5.39 4.78
N ALA A 379 29.47 5.20 5.42
CA ALA A 379 30.56 4.48 4.78
C ALA A 379 30.14 3.03 4.45
N PRO A 380 30.47 2.49 3.27
CA PRO A 380 30.20 1.09 2.94
C PRO A 380 30.84 0.12 3.96
N LEU A 381 30.22 -1.04 4.13
CA LEU A 381 30.79 -2.11 4.96
C LEU A 381 32.03 -2.69 4.27
N THR A 382 33.00 -3.12 5.07
CA THR A 382 34.18 -3.80 4.50
C THR A 382 33.79 -5.19 3.99
N ALA A 383 34.52 -5.72 3.00
CA ALA A 383 34.29 -7.07 2.50
C ALA A 383 34.37 -8.13 3.63
N ALA A 384 35.35 -8.00 4.54
CA ALA A 384 35.49 -8.90 5.68
C ALA A 384 34.27 -8.88 6.62
N THR A 385 33.66 -7.71 6.83
CA THR A 385 32.44 -7.57 7.61
C THR A 385 31.24 -8.20 6.92
N LEU A 386 31.11 -8.03 5.61
CA LEU A 386 30.05 -8.68 4.82
C LEU A 386 30.19 -10.21 4.83
N ASP A 387 31.42 -10.73 4.71
CA ASP A 387 31.69 -12.17 4.79
C ASP A 387 31.34 -12.75 6.18
N THR A 388 31.68 -12.02 7.24
CA THR A 388 31.31 -12.39 8.62
C THR A 388 29.79 -12.42 8.79
N LEU A 389 29.09 -11.38 8.33
CA LEU A 389 27.63 -11.32 8.39
C LEU A 389 26.99 -12.44 7.57
N PHE A 390 27.50 -12.72 6.37
CA PHE A 390 26.99 -13.78 5.49
C PHE A 390 27.16 -15.17 6.09
N THR A 391 28.29 -15.42 6.76
CA THR A 391 28.58 -16.70 7.41
C THR A 391 27.67 -16.90 8.61
N THR A 392 27.54 -15.89 9.48
CA THR A 392 26.70 -15.99 10.68
C THR A 392 25.21 -16.02 10.36
N ALA A 393 24.76 -15.32 9.31
CA ALA A 393 23.37 -15.37 8.84
C ALA A 393 22.94 -16.77 8.36
N GLY A 394 23.89 -17.64 7.98
CA GLY A 394 23.64 -19.04 7.66
C GLY A 394 23.66 -19.98 8.86
N GLY A 395 24.02 -19.48 10.05
CA GLY A 395 24.12 -20.24 11.29
C GLY A 395 22.88 -20.15 12.18
N PRO A 396 22.89 -20.81 13.35
CA PRO A 396 21.82 -20.69 14.33
C PRO A 396 21.73 -19.27 14.89
N VAL A 397 20.52 -18.84 15.21
CA VAL A 397 20.26 -17.50 15.76
C VAL A 397 21.02 -17.31 17.09
N PRO A 398 21.64 -16.15 17.36
CA PRO A 398 22.42 -15.94 18.58
C PRO A 398 21.61 -16.16 19.86
N ALA A 399 22.16 -16.94 20.80
CA ALA A 399 21.52 -17.23 22.08
C ALA A 399 21.37 -15.96 22.93
N GLY A 400 20.18 -15.71 23.47
CA GLY A 400 19.89 -14.52 24.29
C GLY A 400 19.62 -13.23 23.49
N ALA A 401 19.46 -13.32 22.16
CA ALA A 401 19.11 -12.18 21.32
C ALA A 401 17.75 -11.55 21.71
N SER A 402 17.66 -10.22 21.65
CA SER A 402 16.41 -9.50 21.88
C SER A 402 15.36 -9.82 20.79
N PRO A 403 14.06 -9.66 21.07
CA PRO A 403 13.00 -9.90 20.08
C PRO A 403 13.21 -9.15 18.76
N ASP A 404 13.74 -7.93 18.81
CA ASP A 404 14.03 -7.12 17.61
C ASP A 404 15.18 -7.71 16.78
N VAL A 405 16.22 -8.26 17.42
CA VAL A 405 17.32 -8.93 16.73
C VAL A 405 16.83 -10.23 16.10
N LEU A 406 15.97 -10.99 16.79
CA LEU A 406 15.34 -12.21 16.25
C LEU A 406 14.48 -11.90 15.01
N ALA A 407 13.69 -10.83 15.06
CA ALA A 407 12.88 -10.37 13.93
C ALA A 407 13.74 -9.88 12.76
N THR A 408 14.84 -9.18 13.05
CA THR A 408 15.79 -8.74 12.01
C THR A 408 16.49 -9.93 11.36
N PHE A 409 16.93 -10.91 12.16
CA PHE A 409 17.63 -12.11 11.67
C PHE A 409 16.72 -12.96 10.77
N SER A 410 15.45 -13.14 11.14
CA SER A 410 14.48 -13.88 10.32
C SER A 410 14.09 -13.16 9.02
N ALA A 411 14.30 -11.84 8.93
CA ALA A 411 14.07 -11.05 7.73
C ALA A 411 15.25 -11.04 6.74
N LEU A 412 16.42 -11.61 7.09
CA LEU A 412 17.59 -11.63 6.22
C LEU A 412 17.34 -12.54 5.00
N LYS A 413 17.32 -11.93 3.81
CA LYS A 413 17.26 -12.63 2.52
C LYS A 413 18.65 -12.70 1.91
N ARG A 414 19.42 -13.72 2.31
CA ARG A 414 20.82 -13.88 1.92
C ARG A 414 20.96 -14.10 0.40
N PRO A 415 21.92 -13.45 -0.28
CA PRO A 415 22.26 -13.79 -1.66
C PRO A 415 22.90 -15.19 -1.75
N THR A 416 23.04 -15.71 -2.96
CA THR A 416 23.74 -16.98 -3.20
C THR A 416 25.24 -16.85 -2.87
N ASN A 417 25.85 -15.73 -3.28
CA ASN A 417 27.22 -15.36 -2.96
C ASN A 417 27.28 -13.91 -2.43
N VAL A 418 28.20 -13.62 -1.51
CA VAL A 418 28.47 -12.25 -1.04
C VAL A 418 28.81 -11.31 -2.19
N LYS A 419 29.52 -11.82 -3.22
CA LYS A 419 29.90 -11.06 -4.41
C LYS A 419 28.72 -10.59 -5.25
N ASP A 420 27.55 -11.23 -5.11
CA ASP A 420 26.33 -10.86 -5.84
C ASP A 420 25.69 -9.58 -5.27
N ASP A 421 26.01 -9.22 -4.02
CA ASP A 421 25.53 -8.00 -3.36
C ASP A 421 26.67 -7.33 -2.54
N PRO A 422 27.63 -6.67 -3.22
CA PRO A 422 28.79 -6.07 -2.55
C PRO A 422 28.42 -4.87 -1.67
N LEU A 423 27.19 -4.35 -1.77
CA LEU A 423 26.70 -3.27 -0.93
C LEU A 423 26.07 -3.77 0.39
N GLY A 424 25.84 -5.08 0.52
CA GLY A 424 25.15 -5.67 1.67
C GLY A 424 23.69 -5.24 1.78
N SER A 425 23.02 -4.98 0.66
CA SER A 425 21.63 -4.52 0.64
C SER A 425 20.67 -5.46 1.38
N TRP A 426 20.96 -6.77 1.39
CA TRP A 426 20.22 -7.78 2.16
C TRP A 426 20.23 -7.54 3.68
N VAL A 427 21.32 -7.01 4.24
CA VAL A 427 21.44 -6.67 5.67
C VAL A 427 20.62 -5.42 5.98
N TRP A 428 20.81 -4.36 5.19
CA TRP A 428 20.15 -3.08 5.39
C TRP A 428 18.63 -3.21 5.24
N ARG A 429 18.15 -4.00 4.27
CA ARG A 429 16.72 -4.27 4.10
C ARG A 429 16.10 -4.97 5.30
N ALA A 430 16.80 -5.94 5.89
CA ALA A 430 16.34 -6.61 7.11
C ALA A 430 16.25 -5.65 8.31
N CYS A 431 17.12 -4.63 8.36
CA CYS A 431 17.09 -3.60 9.40
C CYS A 431 15.95 -2.56 9.18
N GLY A 432 15.24 -2.61 8.05
CA GLY A 432 14.10 -1.75 7.73
C GLY A 432 14.37 -0.67 6.67
N PHE A 433 15.55 -0.65 6.05
CA PHE A 433 15.84 0.28 4.95
C PHE A 433 15.24 -0.22 3.64
N ARG A 434 14.41 0.60 2.98
CA ARG A 434 13.82 0.26 1.69
C ARG A 434 14.70 0.62 0.51
N THR A 435 15.53 1.65 0.66
CA THR A 435 16.47 2.11 -0.37
C THR A 435 17.89 1.92 0.11
N VAL A 436 18.71 1.30 -0.75
CA VAL A 436 20.14 1.07 -0.56
C VAL A 436 20.81 1.21 -1.92
N TYR A 437 21.75 2.14 -2.09
CA TYR A 437 22.62 2.21 -3.27
C TYR A 437 23.86 3.05 -2.99
N LEU A 438 24.87 2.93 -3.84
CA LEU A 438 26.10 3.71 -3.75
C LEU A 438 25.93 5.10 -4.38
N ALA A 439 26.06 6.15 -3.58
CA ALA A 439 26.02 7.53 -4.05
C ALA A 439 27.36 7.94 -4.73
N GLU A 440 27.33 9.02 -5.51
CA GLU A 440 28.48 9.52 -6.29
C GLU A 440 29.74 9.78 -5.47
N ALA A 441 29.59 10.16 -4.19
CA ALA A 441 30.70 10.41 -3.27
C ALA A 441 31.33 9.11 -2.69
N GLY A 442 30.91 7.93 -3.15
CA GLY A 442 31.36 6.63 -2.63
C GLY A 442 30.74 6.23 -1.29
N GLU A 443 29.83 7.04 -0.75
CA GLU A 443 29.02 6.71 0.42
C GLU A 443 27.81 5.84 0.03
N LEU A 444 27.39 4.96 0.94
CA LEU A 444 26.17 4.19 0.80
C LEU A 444 24.99 5.02 1.28
N PHE A 445 24.07 5.33 0.36
CA PHE A 445 22.82 6.01 0.69
C PHE A 445 21.78 5.02 1.20
N LEU A 446 21.20 5.30 2.38
CA LEU A 446 20.09 4.55 2.95
C LEU A 446 18.86 5.43 3.15
N SER A 447 17.67 4.86 2.90
CA SER A 447 16.40 5.47 3.30
C SER A 447 15.37 4.43 3.74
N HIS A 448 14.55 4.78 4.74
CA HIS A 448 13.37 4.01 5.15
C HIS A 448 12.23 4.11 4.11
N LEU A 449 12.26 5.14 3.25
CA LEU A 449 11.33 5.29 2.14
C LEU A 449 11.84 4.52 0.91
N ALA A 450 10.93 4.07 0.06
CA ALA A 450 11.25 3.59 -1.27
C ALA A 450 11.53 4.80 -2.17
N THR A 451 12.70 5.42 -2.01
CA THR A 451 13.17 6.52 -2.87
C THR A 451 13.89 5.99 -4.12
N GLY A 452 14.41 4.77 -4.05
CA GLY A 452 15.21 4.21 -5.13
C GLY A 452 16.39 5.14 -5.44
N ALA A 453 16.69 5.31 -6.71
CA ALA A 453 17.68 6.28 -7.16
C ALA A 453 17.06 7.64 -7.57
N LEU A 454 15.77 7.87 -7.25
CA LEU A 454 15.05 9.04 -7.74
C LEU A 454 15.53 10.32 -7.06
N THR A 455 15.81 11.34 -7.85
CA THR A 455 16.12 12.70 -7.38
C THR A 455 15.37 13.74 -8.17
N LEU A 456 15.28 14.95 -7.61
CA LEU A 456 14.75 16.11 -8.31
C LEU A 456 15.83 17.18 -8.41
N ALA A 457 16.02 17.69 -9.62
CA ALA A 457 16.84 18.86 -9.91
C ALA A 457 15.92 20.03 -10.27
N GLY A 458 16.24 21.23 -9.78
CA GLY A 458 15.49 22.46 -10.03
C GLY A 458 15.68 23.50 -8.94
N ASP A 459 15.16 24.70 -9.18
CA ASP A 459 15.30 25.82 -8.26
C ASP A 459 14.45 25.63 -7.00
N THR A 460 15.10 25.47 -5.85
CA THR A 460 14.42 25.27 -4.54
C THR A 460 14.04 26.57 -3.84
N SER A 461 14.46 27.71 -4.39
CA SER A 461 14.12 29.06 -3.93
C SER A 461 13.62 29.88 -5.12
N LEU A 462 12.33 30.20 -5.14
CA LEU A 462 11.69 31.00 -6.20
C LEU A 462 11.35 32.39 -5.69
N VAL A 463 11.58 33.41 -6.54
CA VAL A 463 11.23 34.80 -6.25
C VAL A 463 9.94 35.16 -6.99
N LEU A 464 8.98 35.70 -6.27
CA LEU A 464 7.75 36.19 -6.90
C LEU A 464 8.04 37.41 -7.78
N PRO A 465 7.60 37.38 -9.04
CA PRO A 465 7.62 38.55 -9.90
C PRO A 465 6.62 39.61 -9.41
N ALA A 466 6.56 40.75 -10.12
CA ALA A 466 5.63 41.84 -9.82
C ALA A 466 4.16 41.35 -9.78
N ALA A 467 3.31 42.12 -9.09
CA ALA A 467 1.91 41.74 -8.83
C ALA A 467 1.17 41.28 -10.11
N GLY A 468 0.58 40.08 -10.05
CA GLY A 468 -0.17 39.48 -11.16
C GLY A 468 0.60 38.48 -12.03
N GLN A 469 1.88 38.24 -11.76
CA GLN A 469 2.67 37.20 -12.43
C GLN A 469 2.97 36.02 -11.48
N ASP A 470 3.06 34.80 -12.03
CA ASP A 470 3.41 33.59 -11.29
C ASP A 470 4.94 33.43 -11.21
N ALA A 471 5.48 33.08 -10.04
CA ALA A 471 6.83 32.52 -9.96
C ALA A 471 6.82 31.15 -10.63
N ALA A 472 7.78 30.88 -11.52
CA ALA A 472 7.89 29.61 -12.22
C ALA A 472 9.27 28.98 -11.99
N GLY A 473 9.29 27.70 -11.60
CA GLY A 473 10.50 26.90 -11.47
C GLY A 473 10.39 25.63 -12.31
N ASN A 474 11.44 25.31 -13.08
CA ASN A 474 11.51 24.07 -13.86
C ASN A 474 12.18 22.98 -13.04
N PHE A 475 11.57 21.80 -13.02
CA PHE A 475 12.04 20.64 -12.27
C PHE A 475 12.18 19.43 -13.17
N LEU A 476 13.26 18.68 -12.96
CA LEU A 476 13.57 17.42 -13.62
C LEU A 476 13.62 16.32 -12.57
N ALA A 477 12.85 15.26 -12.78
CA ALA A 477 12.94 14.01 -12.04
C ALA A 477 13.81 13.05 -12.82
N SER A 478 14.85 12.55 -12.17
CA SER A 478 15.81 11.63 -12.76
C SER A 478 16.13 10.51 -11.78
N PHE A 479 16.29 9.31 -12.31
CA PHE A 479 16.89 8.23 -11.55
C PHE A 479 18.39 8.36 -11.70
N VAL A 480 19.05 8.84 -10.64
CA VAL A 480 20.47 9.12 -10.69
C VAL A 480 21.22 7.80 -10.82
N PRO A 481 22.11 7.69 -11.80
CA PRO A 481 22.99 6.55 -11.92
C PRO A 481 23.81 6.30 -10.64
N GLU A 482 24.16 5.04 -10.38
CA GLU A 482 25.22 4.72 -9.42
C GLU A 482 26.52 5.37 -9.90
N ALA A 483 27.38 5.76 -8.96
CA ALA A 483 28.58 6.57 -9.19
C ALA A 483 29.31 6.21 -10.51
N GLY A 484 29.33 7.15 -11.47
CA GLY A 484 30.13 7.06 -12.69
C GLY A 484 29.41 6.70 -14.00
N THR A 485 28.09 6.52 -14.00
CA THR A 485 27.30 6.42 -15.25
C THR A 485 26.43 7.68 -15.40
N ALA A 486 26.06 8.11 -16.61
CA ALA A 486 25.15 9.26 -16.83
C ALA A 486 23.74 8.80 -17.26
N THR A 487 23.49 7.50 -17.19
CA THR A 487 22.35 6.82 -17.81
C THR A 487 21.41 6.24 -16.76
N SER A 488 20.11 6.15 -17.09
CA SER A 488 19.14 5.51 -16.20
C SER A 488 19.52 4.04 -15.93
N LYS A 489 19.15 3.49 -14.77
CA LYS A 489 19.44 2.08 -14.42
C LYS A 489 18.99 1.08 -15.49
N VAL A 490 17.85 1.34 -16.13
CA VAL A 490 17.33 0.51 -17.23
C VAL A 490 18.23 0.60 -18.45
N ILE A 491 18.74 1.78 -18.81
CA ILE A 491 19.71 1.93 -19.93
C ILE A 491 21.05 1.29 -19.59
N ALA A 492 21.54 1.43 -18.36
CA ALA A 492 22.78 0.76 -17.94
C ALA A 492 22.65 -0.76 -18.02
N ALA A 493 21.53 -1.32 -17.51
CA ALA A 493 21.22 -2.73 -17.61
C ALA A 493 21.04 -3.18 -19.07
N ALA A 494 20.36 -2.39 -19.90
CA ALA A 494 20.21 -2.62 -21.34
C ALA A 494 21.56 -2.65 -22.06
N THR A 495 22.44 -1.72 -21.75
CA THR A 495 23.79 -1.64 -22.33
C THR A 495 24.63 -2.86 -21.95
N ALA A 496 24.62 -3.24 -20.67
CA ALA A 496 25.32 -4.41 -20.18
C ALA A 496 24.78 -5.72 -20.80
N ALA A 497 23.44 -5.86 -20.86
CA ALA A 497 22.80 -7.01 -21.49
C ALA A 497 23.09 -7.08 -23.00
N ALA A 498 23.15 -5.92 -23.66
CA ALA A 498 23.51 -5.86 -25.07
C ALA A 498 24.95 -6.31 -25.32
N ALA A 499 25.90 -5.83 -24.53
CA ALA A 499 27.30 -6.24 -24.62
C ALA A 499 27.49 -7.73 -24.30
N ALA A 500 26.71 -8.29 -23.38
CA ALA A 500 26.74 -9.72 -23.06
C ALA A 500 26.13 -10.59 -24.17
N ALA A 501 25.00 -10.18 -24.75
CA ALA A 501 24.32 -10.92 -25.80
C ALA A 501 25.04 -10.82 -27.16
N LEU A 502 25.68 -9.69 -27.42
CA LEU A 502 26.43 -9.42 -28.64
C LEU A 502 27.75 -8.69 -28.32
N PRO A 503 28.83 -9.45 -28.03
CA PRO A 503 30.12 -8.88 -27.68
C PRO A 503 30.63 -7.87 -28.73
N GLY A 504 31.11 -6.72 -28.26
CA GLY A 504 31.54 -5.61 -29.11
C GLY A 504 30.45 -4.57 -29.41
N THR A 505 29.23 -4.77 -28.92
CA THR A 505 28.19 -3.73 -28.92
C THR A 505 28.56 -2.65 -27.91
N LEU A 506 28.57 -1.38 -28.33
CA LEU A 506 28.99 -0.24 -27.51
C LEU A 506 28.00 0.93 -27.64
N PRO A 507 27.80 1.75 -26.59
CA PRO A 507 27.14 3.04 -26.73
C PRO A 507 27.85 3.93 -27.76
N SER A 508 27.10 4.62 -28.60
CA SER A 508 27.68 5.57 -29.54
C SER A 508 28.30 6.74 -28.81
N ALA A 509 29.44 7.22 -29.32
CA ALA A 509 30.06 8.44 -28.83
C ALA A 509 29.32 9.71 -29.30
N ASN A 510 28.47 9.60 -30.33
CA ASN A 510 27.72 10.72 -30.89
C ASN A 510 26.38 10.26 -31.50
N ASP A 511 25.39 10.05 -30.64
CA ASP A 511 24.02 9.68 -31.01
C ASP A 511 23.43 10.56 -32.12
N ALA A 512 23.66 11.88 -32.06
CA ALA A 512 23.12 12.83 -33.04
C ALA A 512 23.67 12.58 -34.45
N ALA A 513 24.96 12.28 -34.58
CA ALA A 513 25.58 11.96 -35.86
C ALA A 513 25.06 10.63 -36.44
N VAL A 514 24.93 9.60 -35.59
CA VAL A 514 24.39 8.29 -36.00
C VAL A 514 22.93 8.41 -36.46
N LEU A 515 22.11 9.16 -35.72
CA LEU A 515 20.71 9.41 -36.08
C LEU A 515 20.60 10.24 -37.36
N ALA A 516 21.45 11.25 -37.56
CA ALA A 516 21.47 12.05 -38.79
C ALA A 516 21.78 11.19 -40.04
N ALA A 517 22.64 10.18 -39.90
CA ALA A 517 23.02 9.25 -40.96
C ALA A 517 22.06 8.07 -41.17
N ALA A 518 20.97 7.98 -40.39
CA ALA A 518 20.03 6.86 -40.46
C ALA A 518 19.28 6.81 -41.80
N MET A 519 19.21 5.62 -42.38
CA MET A 519 18.56 5.30 -43.65
C MET A 519 17.42 4.28 -43.46
N PRO A 520 16.39 4.27 -44.33
CA PRO A 520 15.35 3.24 -44.31
C PRO A 520 15.93 1.84 -44.53
N ALA A 521 15.40 0.83 -43.82
CA ALA A 521 15.89 -0.55 -43.93
C ALA A 521 15.62 -1.20 -45.31
N GLY A 522 14.60 -0.70 -46.04
CA GLY A 522 14.11 -1.30 -47.28
C GLY A 522 13.24 -2.54 -47.04
N ARG A 523 12.45 -2.95 -48.05
CA ARG A 523 11.43 -4.01 -47.91
C ARG A 523 12.00 -5.36 -47.45
N ALA A 524 13.12 -5.80 -48.02
CA ALA A 524 13.70 -7.11 -47.74
C ALA A 524 14.16 -7.24 -46.27
N ARG A 525 14.88 -6.23 -45.75
CA ARG A 525 15.28 -6.19 -44.34
C ARG A 525 14.07 -5.96 -43.43
N GLY A 526 13.09 -5.16 -43.86
CA GLY A 526 11.86 -4.91 -43.12
C GLY A 526 11.05 -6.16 -42.80
N VAL A 527 10.98 -7.14 -43.71
CA VAL A 527 10.34 -8.44 -43.45
C VAL A 527 11.06 -9.21 -42.35
N ARG A 528 12.40 -9.23 -42.37
CA ARG A 528 13.21 -9.94 -41.36
C ARG A 528 13.20 -9.25 -40.00
N LEU A 529 13.19 -7.92 -39.98
CA LEU A 529 13.01 -7.15 -38.75
C LEU A 529 11.67 -7.49 -38.07
N ARG A 530 10.58 -7.54 -38.85
CA ARG A 530 9.26 -7.94 -38.33
C ARG A 530 9.25 -9.36 -37.80
N ALA A 531 9.95 -10.30 -38.46
CA ALA A 531 10.13 -11.66 -37.97
C ALA A 531 10.89 -11.72 -36.63
N ALA A 532 11.88 -10.84 -36.43
CA ALA A 532 12.58 -10.65 -35.15
C ALA A 532 11.75 -9.85 -34.11
N GLY A 533 10.53 -9.43 -34.44
CA GLY A 533 9.67 -8.63 -33.57
C GLY A 533 10.11 -7.17 -33.41
N LEU A 534 10.93 -6.66 -34.34
CA LEU A 534 11.42 -5.28 -34.38
C LEU A 534 10.69 -4.47 -35.47
N PRO A 535 10.42 -3.18 -35.23
CA PRO A 535 9.82 -2.31 -36.22
C PRO A 535 10.80 -2.00 -37.36
N ALA A 536 10.23 -1.81 -38.56
CA ALA A 536 10.95 -1.37 -39.74
C ALA A 536 10.48 0.03 -40.10
N ILE A 537 11.35 1.03 -39.93
CA ILE A 537 11.02 2.43 -40.18
C ILE A 537 11.31 2.76 -41.65
N GLU A 538 10.29 3.34 -42.29
CA GLU A 538 10.35 3.79 -43.68
C GLU A 538 10.77 5.27 -43.80
N ASP A 539 10.45 6.09 -42.80
CA ASP A 539 10.87 7.50 -42.68
C ASP A 539 11.41 7.81 -41.27
N TRP A 540 12.68 8.21 -41.23
CA TRP A 540 13.40 8.54 -39.99
C TRP A 540 13.19 9.98 -39.52
N GLN A 541 12.67 10.87 -40.37
CA GLN A 541 12.55 12.29 -40.01
C GLN A 541 11.68 12.54 -38.77
N PRO A 542 10.46 11.98 -38.64
CA PRO A 542 9.66 12.19 -37.45
C PRO A 542 10.26 11.53 -36.19
N VAL A 543 11.03 10.46 -36.37
CA VAL A 543 11.75 9.80 -35.26
C VAL A 543 12.84 10.73 -34.73
N ARG A 544 13.62 11.37 -35.62
CA ARG A 544 14.68 12.31 -35.24
C ARG A 544 14.15 13.53 -34.49
N GLU A 545 13.07 14.13 -35.02
CA GLU A 545 12.43 15.30 -34.40
C GLU A 545 11.86 14.99 -33.02
N ALA A 546 11.36 13.78 -32.79
CA ALA A 546 10.82 13.40 -31.51
C ALA A 546 11.90 12.94 -30.52
N LEU A 547 12.98 12.28 -30.97
CA LEU A 547 14.13 11.93 -30.13
C LEU A 547 14.87 13.17 -29.62
N SER A 548 14.93 14.26 -30.39
CA SER A 548 15.59 15.51 -29.96
C SER A 548 14.90 16.22 -28.79
N VAL A 549 13.66 15.84 -28.48
CA VAL A 549 12.87 16.35 -27.35
C VAL A 549 12.95 15.43 -26.13
N LEU A 550 13.40 14.19 -26.31
CA LEU A 550 13.58 13.25 -25.19
C LEU A 550 14.86 13.57 -24.43
N ASP A 551 14.81 13.37 -23.11
CA ASP A 551 15.99 13.51 -22.25
C ASP A 551 16.99 12.38 -22.53
N ALA A 552 18.28 12.67 -22.34
CA ALA A 552 19.39 11.73 -22.55
C ALA A 552 19.29 10.47 -21.67
N GLN A 553 18.47 10.49 -20.62
CA GLN A 553 18.18 9.32 -19.78
C GLN A 553 17.10 8.39 -20.34
N SER A 554 16.43 8.79 -21.42
CA SER A 554 15.27 8.08 -21.99
C SER A 554 15.65 7.07 -23.07
N TYR A 555 16.79 7.28 -23.74
CA TYR A 555 17.29 6.37 -24.77
C TYR A 555 18.83 6.35 -24.83
N VAL A 556 19.37 5.32 -25.47
CA VAL A 556 20.78 5.18 -25.85
C VAL A 556 20.86 4.64 -27.28
N VAL A 557 21.87 5.06 -28.05
CA VAL A 557 22.18 4.44 -29.34
C VAL A 557 23.33 3.44 -29.14
N LEU A 558 23.08 2.18 -29.48
CA LEU A 558 24.07 1.10 -29.40
C LEU A 558 24.59 0.76 -30.80
N GLU A 559 25.88 0.93 -31.04
CA GLU A 559 26.53 0.54 -32.29
C GLU A 559 26.77 -0.98 -32.30
N LEU A 560 26.32 -1.65 -33.38
CA LEU A 560 26.50 -3.09 -33.52
C LEU A 560 27.90 -3.42 -34.05
N PRO A 561 28.48 -4.58 -33.69
CA PRO A 561 29.77 -5.01 -34.20
C PRO A 561 29.83 -5.02 -35.73
N THR A 562 31.01 -4.74 -36.30
CA THR A 562 31.21 -4.70 -37.76
C THR A 562 30.84 -6.03 -38.42
N ALA A 563 31.18 -7.16 -37.81
CA ALA A 563 30.85 -8.49 -38.34
C ALA A 563 29.32 -8.70 -38.48
N THR A 564 28.57 -8.38 -37.43
CA THR A 564 27.09 -8.45 -37.45
C THR A 564 26.51 -7.45 -38.45
N THR A 565 27.04 -6.23 -38.51
CA THR A 565 26.64 -5.22 -39.50
C THR A 565 26.80 -5.74 -40.93
N THR A 566 27.97 -6.28 -41.29
CA THR A 566 28.23 -6.84 -42.62
C THR A 566 27.35 -8.05 -42.89
N GLY A 567 27.14 -8.92 -41.90
CA GLY A 567 26.24 -10.06 -42.00
C GLY A 567 24.78 -9.66 -42.25
N LEU A 568 24.29 -8.63 -41.57
CA LEU A 568 22.96 -8.05 -41.77
C LEU A 568 22.83 -7.44 -43.18
N ALA A 569 23.87 -6.74 -43.65
CA ALA A 569 23.91 -6.18 -44.98
C ALA A 569 23.82 -7.25 -46.07
N ASN A 570 24.51 -8.38 -45.86
CA ASN A 570 24.56 -9.53 -46.77
C ASN A 570 23.39 -10.53 -46.60
N GLY A 571 22.51 -10.32 -45.61
CA GLY A 571 21.38 -11.22 -45.36
C GLY A 571 21.76 -12.57 -44.71
N ALA A 572 22.91 -12.66 -44.04
CA ALA A 572 23.38 -13.88 -43.39
C ALA A 572 22.47 -14.29 -42.21
N ALA A 573 21.99 -15.53 -42.19
CA ALA A 573 21.03 -16.01 -41.18
C ALA A 573 21.55 -15.87 -39.73
N ALA A 574 22.84 -16.14 -39.51
CA ALA A 574 23.47 -16.00 -38.20
C ALA A 574 23.38 -14.57 -37.63
N ALA A 575 23.64 -13.54 -38.45
CA ALA A 575 23.56 -12.15 -38.01
C ALA A 575 22.12 -11.72 -37.65
N TRP A 576 21.11 -12.26 -38.34
CA TRP A 576 19.70 -12.04 -37.99
C TRP A 576 19.29 -12.77 -36.70
N MET A 577 19.90 -13.92 -36.41
CA MET A 577 19.73 -14.63 -35.14
C MET A 577 20.38 -13.85 -33.98
N GLU A 578 21.60 -13.33 -34.17
CA GLU A 578 22.28 -12.44 -33.20
C GLU A 578 21.44 -11.21 -32.86
N LEU A 579 20.86 -10.54 -33.87
CA LEU A 579 19.97 -9.40 -33.65
C LEU A 579 18.70 -9.79 -32.86
N SER A 580 18.15 -10.97 -33.10
CA SER A 580 17.00 -11.49 -32.36
C SER A 580 17.35 -11.79 -30.90
N ASN A 581 18.51 -12.40 -30.65
CA ASN A 581 19.03 -12.67 -29.30
C ASN A 581 19.30 -11.36 -28.55
N LEU A 582 19.84 -10.35 -29.23
CA LEU A 582 20.04 -9.03 -28.65
C LEU A 582 18.72 -8.36 -28.25
N ALA A 583 17.70 -8.40 -29.11
CA ALA A 583 16.37 -7.90 -28.78
C ALA A 583 15.73 -8.65 -27.58
N GLN A 584 15.99 -9.97 -27.47
CA GLN A 584 15.55 -10.77 -26.33
C GLN A 584 16.27 -10.36 -25.04
N ALA A 585 17.58 -10.16 -25.08
CA ALA A 585 18.36 -9.72 -23.91
C ALA A 585 17.91 -8.34 -23.41
N LEU A 586 17.71 -7.38 -24.32
CA LEU A 586 17.18 -6.05 -23.98
C LEU A 586 15.80 -6.11 -23.34
N ARG A 587 14.95 -7.04 -23.78
CA ARG A 587 13.63 -7.26 -23.21
C ARG A 587 13.70 -7.87 -21.82
N GLN A 588 14.61 -8.82 -21.57
CA GLN A 588 14.77 -9.45 -20.26
C GLN A 588 15.17 -8.44 -19.18
N VAL A 589 15.93 -7.41 -19.54
CA VAL A 589 16.27 -6.29 -18.64
C VAL A 589 15.24 -5.16 -18.65
N GLY A 590 14.11 -5.34 -19.32
CA GLY A 590 12.95 -4.46 -19.23
C GLY A 590 13.00 -3.25 -20.14
N ALA A 591 13.77 -3.21 -21.23
CA ALA A 591 13.71 -2.11 -22.20
C ALA A 591 12.31 -2.00 -22.84
N ALA A 592 11.78 -0.79 -23.02
CA ALA A 592 10.42 -0.56 -23.53
C ALA A 592 10.36 -0.71 -25.04
N ALA A 593 11.38 -0.16 -25.71
CA ALA A 593 11.45 -0.11 -27.14
C ALA A 593 12.88 -0.29 -27.63
N ALA A 594 13.00 -0.88 -28.82
CA ALA A 594 14.24 -0.95 -29.55
C ALA A 594 13.96 -0.75 -31.03
N LEU A 595 14.74 0.14 -31.65
CA LEU A 595 14.59 0.52 -33.03
C LEU A 595 15.92 0.33 -33.77
N PRO A 596 16.02 -0.66 -34.67
CA PRO A 596 17.22 -0.88 -35.46
C PRO A 596 17.35 0.21 -36.52
N LEU A 597 18.56 0.74 -36.66
CA LEU A 597 18.92 1.79 -37.61
C LEU A 597 20.09 1.31 -38.49
N PHE A 598 20.04 1.69 -39.77
CA PHE A 598 21.09 1.37 -40.73
C PHE A 598 21.66 2.67 -41.28
N THR A 599 22.97 2.71 -41.47
CA THR A 599 23.67 3.78 -42.19
C THR A 599 24.35 3.17 -43.43
N ALA A 600 25.08 3.98 -44.20
CA ALA A 600 25.77 3.52 -45.41
C ALA A 600 26.79 2.37 -45.16
N GLY A 601 27.32 2.24 -43.94
CA GLY A 601 28.33 1.22 -43.61
C GLY A 601 28.22 0.61 -42.20
N ALA A 602 27.26 1.03 -41.39
CA ALA A 602 27.07 0.58 -40.02
C ALA A 602 25.61 0.23 -39.72
N ALA A 603 25.40 -0.61 -38.71
CA ALA A 603 24.10 -0.83 -38.11
C ALA A 603 24.17 -0.47 -36.62
N ALA A 604 23.13 0.14 -36.10
CA ALA A 604 23.00 0.48 -34.69
C ALA A 604 21.57 0.22 -34.22
N MET A 605 21.34 0.34 -32.93
CA MET A 605 20.03 0.16 -32.33
C MET A 605 19.76 1.24 -31.29
N VAL A 606 18.68 1.99 -31.49
CA VAL A 606 18.16 2.90 -30.47
C VAL A 606 17.40 2.06 -29.45
N VAL A 607 17.81 2.10 -28.19
CA VAL A 607 17.13 1.43 -27.08
C VAL A 607 16.55 2.49 -26.16
N ALA A 608 15.27 2.37 -25.82
CA ALA A 608 14.58 3.36 -25.01
C ALA A 608 13.84 2.74 -23.82
N THR A 609 13.74 3.53 -22.74
CA THR A 609 12.96 3.21 -21.54
C THR A 609 11.50 3.66 -21.67
N THR A 610 11.16 4.39 -22.74
CA THR A 610 9.80 4.81 -23.07
C THR A 610 9.39 4.28 -24.44
N ALA A 611 8.10 4.35 -24.76
CA ALA A 611 7.65 4.09 -26.12
C ALA A 611 8.34 5.05 -27.09
N LEU A 612 8.83 4.53 -28.21
CA LEU A 612 9.43 5.34 -29.25
C LEU A 612 8.34 5.86 -30.21
N PRO A 613 8.49 7.08 -30.75
CA PRO A 613 7.67 7.59 -31.83
C PRO A 613 7.64 6.60 -33.01
N ILE A 614 6.46 6.34 -33.57
CA ILE A 614 6.20 5.37 -34.67
C ILE A 614 6.40 3.89 -34.29
N ALA A 615 7.45 3.56 -33.52
CA ALA A 615 7.76 2.19 -33.10
C ALA A 615 6.92 1.69 -31.91
N GLY A 616 6.37 2.61 -31.10
CA GLY A 616 5.67 2.29 -29.86
C GLY A 616 6.58 1.64 -28.82
N ALA A 617 5.98 0.94 -27.85
CA ALA A 617 6.71 0.03 -26.97
C ALA A 617 6.69 -1.36 -27.61
N ASN A 618 7.69 -1.67 -28.44
CA ASN A 618 7.78 -2.93 -29.19
C ASN A 618 8.49 -4.04 -28.39
N LEU A 619 9.31 -3.67 -27.40
CA LEU A 619 9.97 -4.62 -26.51
C LEU A 619 9.15 -4.93 -25.27
N ALA A 620 8.29 -4.01 -24.81
CA ALA A 620 7.39 -4.25 -23.68
C ALA A 620 5.98 -3.73 -24.00
N GLY A 621 4.95 -4.23 -23.30
CA GLY A 621 3.58 -3.70 -23.45
C GLY A 621 3.40 -2.26 -22.96
N ARG A 622 4.40 -1.69 -22.27
CA ARG A 622 4.37 -0.41 -21.54
C ARG A 622 5.75 0.27 -21.52
N ALA A 623 5.79 1.53 -21.07
CA ALA A 623 7.05 2.23 -20.81
C ALA A 623 7.73 1.65 -19.55
N SER A 624 9.05 1.50 -19.61
CA SER A 624 9.91 1.02 -18.53
C SER A 624 10.16 2.06 -17.46
N SER A 625 9.85 3.34 -17.73
CA SER A 625 9.90 4.38 -16.71
C SER A 625 8.77 5.38 -16.86
N GLY A 626 8.36 5.97 -15.75
CA GLY A 626 7.32 6.99 -15.71
C GLY A 626 7.44 7.86 -14.48
N PHE A 627 6.94 9.09 -14.57
CA PHE A 627 6.99 10.06 -13.48
C PHE A 627 5.64 10.75 -13.33
N ARG A 628 5.23 10.98 -12.07
CA ARG A 628 4.05 11.76 -11.72
C ARG A 628 4.39 12.78 -10.65
N TRP A 629 3.96 14.02 -10.88
CA TRP A 629 4.27 15.17 -10.05
C TRP A 629 3.08 15.63 -9.22
N PHE A 630 3.37 16.06 -7.99
CA PHE A 630 2.43 16.66 -7.06
C PHE A 630 3.08 17.88 -6.40
N ALA A 631 2.31 18.95 -6.22
CA ALA A 631 2.73 20.12 -5.46
C ALA A 631 1.81 20.26 -4.25
N ILE A 632 2.38 20.21 -3.04
CA ILE A 632 1.64 20.23 -1.78
C ILE A 632 2.06 21.47 -1.00
N PRO A 633 1.17 22.41 -0.67
CA PRO A 633 1.49 23.52 0.21
C PRO A 633 1.72 23.01 1.64
N ILE A 634 2.85 23.37 2.24
CA ILE A 634 3.20 23.06 3.64
C ILE A 634 2.68 24.17 4.55
N ASP A 635 2.88 25.42 4.15
CA ASP A 635 2.34 26.57 4.86
C ASP A 635 0.86 26.75 4.48
N LYS A 636 0.00 27.01 5.47
CA LYS A 636 -1.29 27.65 5.18
C LYS A 636 -1.00 29.06 4.67
N PRO A 637 -1.56 29.49 3.53
CA PRO A 637 -1.38 30.86 3.06
C PRO A 637 -1.93 31.79 4.15
N THR A 638 -1.09 32.69 4.67
CA THR A 638 -1.51 33.68 5.64
C THR A 638 -2.34 34.76 4.94
N SER A 639 -3.67 34.58 4.96
CA SER A 639 -4.74 35.56 4.66
C SER A 639 -4.95 36.06 3.21
N ARG A 640 -6.22 36.37 2.91
CA ARG A 640 -6.82 37.08 1.75
C ARG A 640 -6.79 36.45 0.35
N ALA A 641 -5.81 35.62 0.01
CA ALA A 641 -5.74 35.03 -1.35
C ALA A 641 -6.72 33.86 -1.59
N GLN A 642 -7.37 33.34 -0.56
CA GLN A 642 -8.46 32.35 -0.70
C GLN A 642 -9.81 32.98 -1.06
N ASP A 643 -9.98 34.29 -0.85
CA ASP A 643 -11.24 35.00 -1.10
C ASP A 643 -11.35 35.52 -2.54
N GLU A 644 -10.25 35.57 -3.30
CA GLU A 644 -10.22 35.99 -4.70
C GLU A 644 -10.18 34.77 -5.65
N GLY A 645 -11.29 34.03 -5.69
CA GLY A 645 -11.56 33.03 -6.72
C GLY A 645 -10.88 31.67 -6.52
N ASN A 646 -11.60 30.61 -6.89
CA ASN A 646 -11.26 29.18 -6.77
C ASN A 646 -9.94 28.69 -7.43
N ALA A 647 -8.99 29.56 -7.77
CA ALA A 647 -7.74 29.17 -8.40
C ALA A 647 -6.73 28.61 -7.38
N PRO A 648 -6.09 27.46 -7.65
CA PRO A 648 -5.07 26.91 -6.76
C PRO A 648 -3.83 27.82 -6.72
N LEU A 649 -3.30 28.06 -5.51
CA LEU A 649 -2.14 28.93 -5.26
C LEU A 649 -0.82 28.41 -5.87
N ALA A 650 -0.78 27.11 -6.17
CA ALA A 650 0.27 26.49 -6.93
C ALA A 650 -0.34 25.55 -7.98
N SER A 651 0.23 25.56 -9.18
CA SER A 651 -0.13 24.67 -10.28
C SER A 651 1.11 24.05 -10.91
N LEU A 652 0.90 22.94 -11.62
CA LEU A 652 1.94 22.24 -12.36
C LEU A 652 1.54 22.23 -13.83
N ASP A 653 2.42 22.68 -14.72
CA ASP A 653 2.17 22.71 -16.17
C ASP A 653 1.95 21.29 -16.71
N ARG A 654 2.73 20.32 -16.22
CA ARG A 654 2.59 18.89 -16.53
C ARG A 654 2.61 18.07 -15.25
N ARG A 655 1.62 17.21 -15.07
CA ARG A 655 1.57 16.28 -13.91
C ARG A 655 2.26 14.94 -14.19
N THR A 656 2.64 14.68 -15.43
CA THR A 656 3.29 13.44 -15.86
C THR A 656 4.50 13.74 -16.74
N GLY A 657 5.47 12.84 -16.73
CA GLY A 657 6.74 12.97 -17.48
C GLY A 657 7.90 13.45 -16.60
N ALA A 658 9.12 13.30 -17.10
CA ALA A 658 10.34 13.57 -16.34
C ALA A 658 10.50 15.04 -15.95
N THR A 659 9.90 15.97 -16.69
CA THR A 659 9.99 17.41 -16.42
C THR A 659 8.64 18.00 -16.05
N THR A 660 8.64 18.96 -15.11
CA THR A 660 7.46 19.79 -14.81
C THR A 660 7.88 21.23 -14.52
N THR A 661 6.92 22.15 -14.62
CA THR A 661 7.09 23.54 -14.20
C THR A 661 6.09 23.81 -13.08
N LEU A 662 6.60 24.20 -11.91
CA LEU A 662 5.80 24.66 -10.78
C LEU A 662 5.53 26.15 -10.94
N ARG A 663 4.25 26.54 -10.94
CA ARG A 663 3.82 27.95 -10.95
C ARG A 663 3.19 28.29 -9.61
N VAL A 664 3.61 29.40 -9.01
CA VAL A 664 3.16 29.83 -7.68
C VAL A 664 2.79 31.31 -7.67
N ARG A 665 1.66 31.63 -7.02
CA ARG A 665 1.09 32.99 -6.97
C ARG A 665 1.33 33.74 -5.66
N ALA A 666 1.72 33.04 -4.61
CA ALA A 666 1.84 33.61 -3.27
C ALA A 666 3.11 33.12 -2.55
N PRO A 667 3.67 33.93 -1.63
CA PRO A 667 4.79 33.47 -0.81
C PRO A 667 4.36 32.27 0.02
N GLY A 668 5.18 31.23 0.04
CA GLY A 668 4.77 29.94 0.58
C GLY A 668 5.89 28.94 0.61
N LEU A 669 5.69 27.88 1.37
CA LEU A 669 6.52 26.69 1.34
C LEU A 669 5.74 25.54 0.72
N TYR A 670 6.36 24.86 -0.25
CA TYR A 670 5.73 23.78 -1.01
C TYR A 670 6.63 22.55 -0.99
N ALA A 671 6.01 21.38 -0.78
CA ALA A 671 6.63 20.10 -1.10
C ALA A 671 6.29 19.74 -2.55
N LEU A 672 7.30 19.74 -3.41
CA LEU A 672 7.20 19.17 -4.75
C LEU A 672 7.59 17.69 -4.67
N VAL A 673 6.65 16.82 -5.00
CA VAL A 673 6.78 15.37 -4.86
C VAL A 673 6.74 14.75 -6.25
N ALA A 674 7.72 13.90 -6.56
CA ALA A 674 7.68 13.04 -7.73
C ALA A 674 7.58 11.58 -7.31
N LEU A 675 6.61 10.88 -7.92
CA LEU A 675 6.55 9.43 -7.95
C LEU A 675 7.16 8.96 -9.25
N GLY A 676 8.31 8.31 -9.16
CA GLY A 676 8.98 7.63 -10.26
C GLY A 676 8.63 6.15 -10.27
N TYR A 677 8.52 5.59 -11.45
CA TYR A 677 8.35 4.16 -11.69
C TYR A 677 9.48 3.70 -12.61
N GLN A 678 10.08 2.55 -12.28
CA GLN A 678 11.04 1.86 -13.14
C GLN A 678 10.69 0.36 -13.18
N HIS A 679 10.53 -0.16 -14.38
CA HIS A 679 10.34 -1.58 -14.64
C HIS A 679 11.71 -2.26 -14.65
N LEU A 680 12.05 -2.94 -13.56
CA LEU A 680 13.32 -3.68 -13.41
C LEU A 680 13.05 -5.18 -13.36
N GLY A 681 12.20 -5.65 -14.28
CA GLY A 681 11.88 -7.08 -14.41
C GLY A 681 10.93 -7.64 -13.35
N GLY A 682 10.45 -6.85 -12.38
CA GLY A 682 9.36 -7.24 -11.48
C GLY A 682 7.97 -7.10 -12.13
N THR A 683 6.93 -7.40 -11.35
CA THR A 683 5.52 -7.27 -11.73
C THR A 683 4.97 -5.91 -11.30
N ASP A 684 4.05 -5.31 -12.05
CA ASP A 684 3.48 -4.01 -11.67
C ASP A 684 2.55 -4.13 -10.45
N PRO A 685 2.36 -3.05 -9.68
CA PRO A 685 1.32 -3.01 -8.67
C PRO A 685 -0.04 -3.33 -9.30
N TYR A 686 -0.79 -4.23 -8.67
CA TYR A 686 -2.06 -4.76 -9.21
C TYR A 686 -1.91 -5.53 -10.52
N GLU A 687 -0.76 -6.15 -10.75
CA GLU A 687 -0.55 -7.09 -11.85
C GLU A 687 -0.11 -8.45 -11.31
N VAL A 688 -0.48 -9.52 -12.02
CA VAL A 688 0.08 -10.86 -11.88
C VAL A 688 0.66 -11.26 -13.22
N ARG A 689 1.96 -11.55 -13.25
CA ARG A 689 2.64 -11.95 -14.49
C ARG A 689 2.78 -13.47 -14.54
N ILE A 690 2.38 -14.04 -15.67
CA ILE A 690 2.52 -15.47 -15.96
C ILE A 690 3.68 -15.66 -16.93
N GLU A 691 4.67 -16.43 -16.52
CA GLU A 691 5.87 -16.75 -17.32
C GLU A 691 6.00 -18.26 -17.51
N ALA A 692 6.63 -18.67 -18.61
CA ALA A 692 7.02 -20.06 -18.86
C ALA A 692 8.54 -20.15 -18.96
N GLY A 693 9.11 -21.35 -18.83
CA GLY A 693 10.54 -21.55 -19.05
C GLY A 693 10.97 -21.10 -20.44
N THR A 694 12.21 -20.63 -20.58
CA THR A 694 12.71 -20.04 -21.85
C THR A 694 12.62 -20.97 -23.07
N GLU A 695 12.57 -22.28 -22.87
CA GLU A 695 12.42 -23.29 -23.93
C GLU A 695 11.00 -23.86 -24.03
N ASP A 696 10.10 -23.50 -23.12
CA ASP A 696 8.76 -24.04 -23.07
C ASP A 696 7.88 -23.38 -24.14
N LEU A 697 7.34 -24.19 -25.05
CA LEU A 697 6.41 -23.77 -26.09
C LEU A 697 5.03 -24.40 -25.87
N LEU A 698 4.00 -23.57 -25.92
CA LEU A 698 2.60 -23.95 -25.91
C LEU A 698 2.11 -24.05 -27.35
N THR A 699 1.45 -25.17 -27.66
CA THR A 699 0.60 -25.23 -28.87
C THR A 699 -0.53 -24.21 -28.76
N TYR A 700 -1.10 -23.79 -29.89
CA TYR A 700 -2.21 -22.83 -29.88
C TYR A 700 -3.40 -23.30 -29.04
N MET A 701 -3.70 -24.61 -29.03
CA MET A 701 -4.74 -25.21 -28.20
C MET A 701 -4.44 -25.12 -26.69
N GLN A 702 -3.19 -25.37 -26.27
CA GLN A 702 -2.76 -25.22 -24.87
C GLN A 702 -2.79 -23.74 -24.44
N TYR A 703 -2.42 -22.83 -25.34
CA TYR A 703 -2.55 -21.40 -25.14
C TYR A 703 -4.03 -20.98 -24.94
N GLU A 704 -4.95 -21.42 -25.80
CA GLU A 704 -6.39 -21.12 -25.64
C GLU A 704 -6.93 -21.65 -24.31
N PHE A 705 -6.51 -22.85 -23.90
CA PHE A 705 -6.91 -23.42 -22.63
C PHE A 705 -6.38 -22.60 -21.43
N LEU A 706 -5.10 -22.22 -21.45
CA LEU A 706 -4.49 -21.35 -20.44
C LEU A 706 -5.24 -20.01 -20.33
N MET A 707 -5.55 -19.37 -21.46
CA MET A 707 -6.26 -18.08 -21.49
C MET A 707 -7.67 -18.19 -20.92
N ASN A 708 -8.37 -19.30 -21.16
CA ASN A 708 -9.67 -19.58 -20.54
C ASN A 708 -9.58 -19.85 -19.04
N LEU A 709 -8.57 -20.57 -18.59
CA LEU A 709 -8.32 -20.83 -17.17
C LEU A 709 -8.05 -19.52 -16.42
N LEU A 710 -7.20 -18.65 -16.98
CA LEU A 710 -6.87 -17.34 -16.41
C LEU A 710 -8.08 -16.40 -16.43
N ALA A 711 -8.88 -16.39 -17.50
CA ALA A 711 -10.09 -15.57 -17.59
C ALA A 711 -11.14 -15.91 -16.52
N LEU A 712 -11.28 -17.20 -16.16
CA LEU A 712 -12.17 -17.64 -15.08
C LEU A 712 -11.69 -17.22 -13.68
N ARG A 713 -10.43 -16.79 -13.55
CA ARG A 713 -9.77 -16.47 -12.28
C ARG A 713 -9.22 -15.04 -12.26
N TYR A 714 -9.78 -14.17 -13.08
CA TYR A 714 -9.40 -12.76 -13.12
C TYR A 714 -9.79 -12.05 -11.80
N PRO A 715 -8.82 -11.61 -10.97
CA PRO A 715 -9.15 -10.91 -9.74
C PRO A 715 -9.67 -9.51 -10.09
N ALA A 716 -10.70 -9.03 -9.38
CA ALA A 716 -11.21 -7.69 -9.58
C ALA A 716 -10.11 -6.66 -9.28
N GLY A 717 -9.83 -5.78 -10.25
CA GLY A 717 -8.82 -4.72 -10.11
C GLY A 717 -7.37 -5.18 -10.26
N VAL A 718 -7.10 -6.44 -10.62
CA VAL A 718 -5.75 -6.96 -10.88
C VAL A 718 -5.65 -7.42 -12.33
N GLU A 719 -4.62 -6.98 -13.04
CA GLU A 719 -4.35 -7.39 -14.40
C GLU A 719 -3.56 -8.69 -14.45
N ILE A 720 -4.03 -9.68 -15.22
CA ILE A 720 -3.23 -10.87 -15.54
C ILE A 720 -2.41 -10.58 -16.79
N ASN A 721 -1.14 -10.27 -16.61
CA ASN A 721 -0.21 -10.03 -17.70
C ASN A 721 0.25 -11.37 -18.31
N THR A 722 -0.32 -11.66 -19.47
CA THR A 722 0.00 -12.82 -20.32
C THR A 722 0.82 -12.41 -21.54
N TRP A 723 1.34 -11.17 -21.58
CA TRP A 723 2.12 -10.66 -22.69
C TRP A 723 3.36 -11.51 -23.00
N PRO A 724 4.16 -11.97 -22.01
CA PRO A 724 5.28 -12.86 -22.28
C PRO A 724 4.86 -14.17 -22.97
N ILE A 725 3.79 -14.80 -22.47
CA ILE A 725 3.23 -16.03 -23.04
C ILE A 725 2.85 -15.83 -24.51
N ARG A 726 2.04 -14.80 -24.79
CA ARG A 726 1.51 -14.51 -26.14
C ARG A 726 2.59 -14.26 -27.17
N ARG A 727 3.73 -13.70 -26.75
CA ARG A 727 4.79 -13.26 -27.67
C ARG A 727 5.89 -14.29 -27.86
N PHE A 728 6.18 -15.14 -26.85
CA PHE A 728 7.37 -16.01 -26.88
C PHE A 728 7.09 -17.50 -26.71
N HIS A 729 5.95 -17.85 -26.12
CA HIS A 729 5.68 -19.22 -25.72
C HIS A 729 4.56 -19.85 -26.53
N VAL A 730 4.17 -19.27 -27.68
CA VAL A 730 3.20 -19.90 -28.58
C VAL A 730 3.92 -20.41 -29.82
N ALA A 731 3.82 -21.71 -30.07
CA ALA A 731 4.34 -22.33 -31.28
C ALA A 731 3.37 -22.14 -32.45
N SER A 732 3.91 -21.97 -33.66
CA SER A 732 3.16 -22.20 -34.90
C SER A 732 2.94 -23.69 -35.13
N ASP A 733 2.07 -24.02 -36.09
CA ASP A 733 1.69 -25.41 -36.41
C ASP A 733 2.88 -26.29 -36.86
N ASP A 734 3.99 -25.68 -37.28
CA ASP A 734 5.25 -26.34 -37.61
C ASP A 734 6.17 -26.58 -36.39
N GLY A 735 5.71 -26.25 -35.18
CA GLY A 735 6.45 -26.39 -33.93
C GLY A 735 7.53 -25.33 -33.70
N THR A 736 7.63 -24.33 -34.59
CA THR A 736 8.61 -23.24 -34.43
C THR A 736 8.07 -22.11 -33.57
N ARG A 737 8.97 -21.36 -32.92
CA ARG A 737 8.62 -20.19 -32.12
C ARG A 737 8.19 -19.06 -33.06
N THR A 738 6.90 -18.75 -33.07
CA THR A 738 6.36 -17.64 -33.87
C THR A 738 5.65 -16.65 -32.97
N ALA A 739 6.13 -15.41 -32.95
CA ALA A 739 5.50 -14.35 -32.18
C ALA A 739 4.10 -14.06 -32.74
N LEU A 740 3.05 -14.20 -31.93
CA LEU A 740 1.69 -13.88 -32.36
C LEU A 740 1.61 -12.41 -32.78
N ASP A 741 0.93 -12.17 -33.91
CA ASP A 741 0.54 -10.83 -34.32
C ASP A 741 -0.24 -10.12 -33.19
N PRO A 742 -0.07 -8.81 -32.96
CA PRO A 742 -0.74 -8.10 -31.88
C PRO A 742 -2.28 -8.25 -31.84
N PHE A 743 -2.93 -8.44 -32.99
CA PHE A 743 -4.36 -8.72 -33.05
C PHE A 743 -4.67 -10.17 -32.65
N ALA A 744 -3.94 -11.14 -33.20
CA ALA A 744 -4.08 -12.56 -32.86
C ALA A 744 -3.80 -12.83 -31.37
N ALA A 745 -2.82 -12.12 -30.79
CA ALA A 745 -2.48 -12.17 -29.38
C ALA A 745 -3.62 -11.71 -28.45
N ARG A 746 -4.66 -11.03 -28.96
CA ARG A 746 -5.81 -10.54 -28.18
C ARG A 746 -7.08 -11.37 -28.38
N THR A 747 -7.06 -12.35 -29.27
CA THR A 747 -8.23 -13.13 -29.65
C THR A 747 -8.01 -14.61 -29.34
N TRP A 748 -8.85 -15.19 -28.49
CA TRP A 748 -8.93 -16.63 -28.24
C TRP A 748 -10.40 -17.05 -28.13
N ARG A 749 -10.71 -18.32 -28.37
CA ARG A 749 -12.08 -18.84 -28.24
C ARG A 749 -12.47 -18.97 -26.76
N PRO A 750 -13.50 -18.26 -26.27
CA PRO A 750 -13.93 -18.41 -24.88
C PRO A 750 -14.70 -19.72 -24.68
N PHE A 751 -14.31 -20.53 -23.70
CA PHE A 751 -14.99 -21.75 -23.28
C PHE A 751 -16.24 -21.38 -22.50
N ARG A 752 -17.31 -21.05 -23.23
CA ARG A 752 -18.62 -20.79 -22.64
C ARG A 752 -19.32 -22.13 -22.43
N ARG A 753 -19.75 -22.40 -21.19
CA ARG A 753 -20.76 -23.42 -20.96
C ARG A 753 -21.99 -23.01 -21.76
N GLN A 754 -22.48 -23.85 -22.67
CA GLN A 754 -23.78 -23.61 -23.28
C GLN A 754 -24.78 -23.45 -22.13
N ARG A 755 -25.30 -22.23 -21.92
CA ARG A 755 -26.57 -22.07 -21.23
C ARG A 755 -27.50 -22.95 -22.03
N ARG A 756 -28.06 -24.00 -21.41
CA ARG A 756 -28.95 -24.95 -22.09
C ARG A 756 -29.81 -24.15 -23.07
N ALA A 757 -29.58 -24.35 -24.37
CA ALA A 757 -30.64 -24.14 -25.33
C ALA A 757 -31.76 -25.03 -24.79
N GLY A 758 -32.88 -24.43 -24.40
CA GLY A 758 -34.10 -25.19 -24.29
C GLY A 758 -34.27 -25.86 -25.65
N THR A 759 -34.03 -27.16 -25.71
CA THR A 759 -34.58 -27.95 -26.80
C THR A 759 -36.10 -27.80 -26.72
N PRO A 760 -36.77 -27.55 -27.85
CA PRO A 760 -38.21 -27.28 -27.90
C PRO A 760 -39.06 -28.40 -27.31
#